data_AF-A0A5M8ICF2-F1
#
_entry.id   AF-A0A5M8ICF2-F1
#
_cell.length_a   1.000
_cell.length_b   1.000
_cell.length_c   1.000
_cell.angle_alpha   90.00
_cell.angle_beta   90.00
_cell.angle_gamma   90.00
#
_symmetry.space_group_name_H-M   'P 1'
#
loop_
_entity.id
_entity.type
_entity.pdbx_description
1 polymer ?
#
loop_
_entity_poly.entity_id
_entity_poly.type
_entity_poly.pdbx_seq_one_letter_code
_entity_poly.pdbx_strand_id
1 'polypeptide(L)'
;MKRELGGIALMLMSLFLAGAILSFDAADAAVFTRLDWYDILGNGARDAVDSIHSPFGLLGARLSSFFVRSFLGYPTLLLLSAIFFWGLELFRSRSLKQALLFFLYTALLSFDLAAMAGMTSTPYSDYWSGSIGRMTAELVKNVLGPLGGWVLLVVIAAVPSFYLGRRLFVRWKSRPDEGEGAGIAAATGNWLSRFRKKKDDGTGEPVNDDRPFRSSSSSLAESTDQPFAPVSESLVSSLPDTVPPDAEAHDEGGVQGTGGELETLIRPTVKEKEANLDERTMKVATRDHVPYRFPSIDLLEKGEADDGQIDRAYLEASRDRLLEKLAIYKIAVVRISMTVGPRVTLFEMELAPDVKVSRVLALENDLAMALAAQGIRIIAPIPGKNAVGVEIPNSKPKTVWLRSVLQVEKFKNTRMTLPIVLGRTIANEVYIDDLASLPHLLIAGATGSGKSVGINVIITSLLYSCSPDKVKFLLIDPKRVELFNYTHLKSHFLVKFPDIDEQIITDPQKAIYALKCVEKEMDMRYITLQEAGMRNIGDYNKALPKEALPYLVVVIDELADLMITAGREVEEPITRLAQLARAVGIHLILATQRPSVDVITGIIKANFPSRIAFQVSSRIDSRTILDGSGAEKLLRDGDMLYHPATLPKPIRIQGPYVSSKEVEAVTSFIGAQHALKNIYMLPSADMTRVNGGSSAGGSVDTGGRDQLFEDAARLVVMHQQGSVSLLQRRLRVGFGRAGRIMDQLCDNRIVGPADGSRAREVLIGSEESLELLLNNLDPE
;
A
#
# COMPACT_ATOMS: atom_id res chain seq x y z
N MET A 1 -3.21 28.83 -16.38
CA MET A 1 -1.92 29.02 -17.08
C MET A 1 -1.21 27.70 -17.42
N LYS A 2 -0.61 26.97 -16.46
CA LYS A 2 0.19 25.75 -16.76
C LYS A 2 -0.52 24.68 -17.63
N ARG A 3 -1.80 24.38 -17.35
CA ARG A 3 -2.58 23.41 -18.16
C ARG A 3 -2.88 23.90 -19.58
N GLU A 4 -3.23 25.18 -19.76
CA GLU A 4 -3.52 25.76 -21.08
C GLU A 4 -2.27 25.74 -21.98
N LEU A 5 -1.10 26.07 -21.44
CA LEU A 5 0.18 25.98 -22.14
C LEU A 5 0.49 24.54 -22.58
N GLY A 6 0.26 23.54 -21.71
CA GLY A 6 0.40 22.13 -22.07
C GLY A 6 -0.60 21.69 -23.15
N GLY A 7 -1.84 22.18 -23.10
CA GLY A 7 -2.85 21.92 -24.13
C GLY A 7 -2.44 22.49 -25.50
N ILE A 8 -1.94 23.73 -25.54
CA ILE A 8 -1.42 24.37 -26.75
C ILE A 8 -0.22 23.60 -27.31
N ALA A 9 0.73 23.19 -26.46
CA ALA A 9 1.89 22.41 -26.89
C ALA A 9 1.50 21.07 -27.53
N LEU A 10 0.54 20.33 -26.93
CA LEU A 10 0.01 19.09 -27.49
C LEU A 10 -0.70 19.30 -28.83
N MET A 11 -1.48 20.37 -28.98
CA MET A 11 -2.15 20.70 -30.24
C MET A 11 -1.13 21.02 -31.35
N LEU A 12 -0.13 21.86 -31.07
CA LEU A 12 0.91 22.23 -32.04
C LEU A 12 1.77 21.02 -32.44
N MET A 13 2.20 20.20 -31.48
CA MET A 13 2.93 18.96 -31.76
C MET A 13 2.13 18.00 -32.63
N SER A 14 0.83 17.84 -32.34
CA SER A 14 -0.04 16.97 -33.13
C SER A 14 -0.28 17.49 -34.56
N LEU A 15 -0.39 18.81 -34.75
CA LEU A 15 -0.53 19.42 -36.07
C LEU A 15 0.76 19.29 -36.90
N PHE A 16 1.92 19.51 -36.27
CA PHE A 16 3.23 19.32 -36.91
C PHE A 16 3.43 17.88 -37.37
N LEU A 17 3.14 16.89 -36.50
CA LEU A 17 3.24 15.47 -36.85
C LEU A 17 2.26 15.06 -37.95
N ALA A 18 1.03 15.57 -37.94
CA ALA A 18 0.04 15.28 -38.97
C ALA A 18 0.45 15.89 -40.32
N GLY A 19 0.94 17.14 -40.33
CA GLY A 19 1.46 17.79 -41.53
C GLY A 19 2.68 17.06 -42.11
N ALA A 20 3.62 16.64 -41.27
CA ALA A 20 4.78 15.84 -41.69
C ALA A 20 4.35 14.51 -42.34
N ILE A 21 3.43 13.75 -41.72
CA ILE A 21 2.92 12.48 -42.27
C ILE A 21 2.18 12.69 -43.61
N LEU A 22 1.40 13.76 -43.74
CA LEU A 22 0.71 14.10 -45.00
C LEU A 22 1.68 14.55 -46.11
N SER A 23 2.85 15.07 -45.75
CA SER A 23 3.94 15.44 -46.67
C SER A 23 5.11 14.45 -46.62
N PHE A 24 4.77 13.16 -46.53
CA PHE A 24 5.70 12.06 -46.73
C PHE A 24 5.99 11.86 -48.23
N ASP A 25 7.26 11.98 -48.61
CA ASP A 25 7.77 11.51 -49.90
C ASP A 25 8.60 10.23 -49.71
N ALA A 26 8.51 9.32 -50.68
CA ALA A 26 9.29 8.09 -50.69
C ALA A 26 10.76 8.31 -51.11
N ALA A 27 11.08 9.39 -51.83
CA ALA A 27 12.41 9.78 -52.28
C ALA A 27 13.30 10.27 -51.12
N ASP A 28 12.75 11.10 -50.23
CA ASP A 28 13.44 11.65 -49.05
C ASP A 28 14.06 10.55 -48.17
N ALA A 29 13.48 9.34 -48.18
CA ALA A 29 13.97 8.20 -47.43
C ALA A 29 15.42 7.79 -47.75
N ALA A 30 15.91 8.06 -48.97
CA ALA A 30 17.30 7.75 -49.36
C ALA A 30 18.34 8.63 -48.63
N VAL A 31 17.92 9.82 -48.15
CA VAL A 31 18.79 10.75 -47.41
C VAL A 31 19.04 10.23 -45.99
N PHE A 32 18.02 9.70 -45.32
CA PHE A 32 18.15 9.24 -43.92
C PHE A 32 19.02 7.99 -43.76
N THR A 33 19.16 7.16 -44.79
CA THR A 33 20.08 6.01 -44.80
C THR A 33 21.57 6.37 -44.73
N ARG A 34 21.92 7.66 -44.74
CA ARG A 34 23.30 8.17 -44.67
C ARG A 34 23.57 9.11 -43.48
N LEU A 35 22.57 9.36 -42.62
CA LEU A 35 22.66 10.34 -41.53
C LEU A 35 22.07 9.77 -40.24
N ASP A 36 22.89 9.67 -39.20
CA ASP A 36 22.46 9.21 -37.88
C ASP A 36 21.60 10.24 -37.14
N TRP A 37 20.95 9.80 -36.05
CA TRP A 37 19.96 10.61 -35.33
C TRP A 37 20.55 11.83 -34.61
N TYR A 38 21.85 11.83 -34.28
CA TYR A 38 22.53 12.93 -33.60
C TYR A 38 23.01 14.02 -34.58
N ASP A 39 23.34 13.68 -35.83
CA ASP A 39 23.87 14.64 -36.81
C ASP A 39 22.82 15.56 -37.44
N ILE A 40 21.55 15.44 -37.04
CA ILE A 40 20.42 16.29 -37.46
C ILE A 40 20.65 17.77 -37.12
N LEU A 41 21.51 18.08 -36.15
CA LEU A 41 21.94 19.44 -35.78
C LEU A 41 23.39 19.77 -36.20
N GLY A 42 24.09 18.84 -36.86
CA GLY A 42 25.48 18.98 -37.31
C GLY A 42 25.61 19.68 -38.66
N ASN A 43 26.84 19.99 -39.07
CA ASN A 43 27.09 20.67 -40.35
C ASN A 43 26.60 19.85 -41.57
N GLY A 44 26.73 18.52 -41.54
CA GLY A 44 26.26 17.62 -42.60
C GLY A 44 24.74 17.61 -42.81
N ALA A 45 23.96 18.17 -41.88
CA ALA A 45 22.52 18.37 -42.09
C ALA A 45 22.23 19.46 -43.13
N ARG A 46 23.16 20.39 -43.40
CA ARG A 46 22.95 21.48 -44.38
C ARG A 46 22.90 20.93 -45.81
N ASP A 47 23.91 20.16 -46.19
CA ASP A 47 24.00 19.53 -47.52
C ASP A 47 22.84 18.55 -47.78
N ALA A 48 22.23 18.01 -46.73
CA ALA A 48 21.06 17.16 -46.80
C ALA A 48 19.74 17.93 -47.01
N VAL A 49 19.61 19.16 -46.47
CA VAL A 49 18.36 19.94 -46.52
C VAL A 49 17.96 20.31 -47.96
N ASP A 50 18.93 20.62 -48.82
CA ASP A 50 18.67 20.95 -50.23
C ASP A 50 18.16 19.75 -51.07
N SER A 51 18.16 18.54 -50.50
CA SER A 51 17.72 17.29 -51.16
C SER A 51 16.36 16.76 -50.68
N ILE A 52 15.67 17.50 -49.80
CA ILE A 52 14.45 17.04 -49.09
C ILE A 52 13.21 17.79 -49.60
N HIS A 53 12.19 17.03 -49.99
CA HIS A 53 10.94 17.53 -50.56
C HIS A 53 9.91 17.91 -49.49
N SER A 54 10.00 17.31 -48.29
CA SER A 54 9.05 17.60 -47.21
C SER A 54 9.20 19.03 -46.65
N PRO A 55 8.12 19.85 -46.63
CA PRO A 55 8.16 21.25 -46.18
C PRO A 55 8.36 21.42 -44.67
N PHE A 56 8.37 20.32 -43.91
CA PHE A 56 8.72 20.29 -42.49
C PHE A 56 10.22 19.96 -42.25
N GLY A 57 11.02 19.95 -43.32
CA GLY A 57 12.48 19.79 -43.30
C GLY A 57 12.95 18.41 -42.82
N LEU A 58 14.27 18.29 -42.58
CA LEU A 58 14.95 17.05 -42.18
C LEU A 58 14.26 16.29 -41.03
N LEU A 59 13.80 17.02 -40.01
CA LEU A 59 13.11 16.43 -38.85
C LEU A 59 11.70 15.95 -39.20
N GLY A 60 10.94 16.73 -39.98
CA GLY A 60 9.60 16.32 -40.43
C GLY A 60 9.65 15.11 -41.37
N ALA A 61 10.56 15.12 -42.34
CA ALA A 61 10.73 14.05 -43.32
C ALA A 61 11.20 12.72 -42.68
N ARG A 62 12.08 12.79 -41.67
CA ARG A 62 12.51 11.60 -40.90
C ARG A 62 11.37 11.04 -40.02
N LEU A 63 10.57 11.91 -39.40
CA LEU A 63 9.40 11.48 -38.61
C LEU A 63 8.28 10.91 -39.47
N SER A 64 8.01 11.50 -40.64
CA SER A 64 6.99 10.99 -41.57
C SER A 64 7.39 9.61 -42.10
N SER A 65 8.65 9.43 -42.50
CA SER A 65 9.20 8.12 -42.87
C SER A 65 9.08 7.08 -41.74
N PHE A 66 9.38 7.46 -40.49
CA PHE A 66 9.19 6.59 -39.33
C PHE A 66 7.71 6.17 -39.13
N PHE A 67 6.78 7.12 -39.12
CA PHE A 67 5.37 6.80 -38.86
C PHE A 67 4.70 6.05 -40.03
N VAL A 68 5.07 6.37 -41.28
CA VAL A 68 4.50 5.75 -42.48
C VAL A 68 5.09 4.36 -42.77
N ARG A 69 6.42 4.17 -42.64
CA ARG A 69 7.07 2.88 -42.93
C ARG A 69 7.24 1.97 -41.71
N SER A 70 7.62 2.53 -40.56
CA SER A 70 8.10 1.76 -39.39
C SER A 70 7.09 1.68 -38.23
N PHE A 71 5.91 2.30 -38.34
CA PHE A 71 4.86 2.26 -37.33
C PHE A 71 3.56 1.68 -37.91
N LEU A 72 2.44 2.40 -37.81
CA LEU A 72 1.10 1.97 -38.24
C LEU A 72 0.69 2.50 -39.62
N GLY A 73 1.57 3.17 -40.37
CA GLY A 73 1.22 3.79 -41.64
C GLY A 73 0.36 5.05 -41.48
N TYR A 74 -0.32 5.45 -42.55
CA TYR A 74 -1.28 6.56 -42.56
C TYR A 74 -2.38 6.51 -41.47
N PRO A 75 -2.89 5.34 -41.01
CA PRO A 75 -3.77 5.26 -39.83
C PRO A 75 -3.28 6.00 -38.58
N THR A 76 -1.97 6.23 -38.43
CA THR A 76 -1.38 7.08 -37.38
C THR A 76 -2.04 8.47 -37.29
N LEU A 77 -2.57 9.01 -38.40
CA LEU A 77 -3.32 10.28 -38.40
C LEU A 77 -4.57 10.25 -37.49
N LEU A 78 -5.22 9.09 -37.32
CA LEU A 78 -6.33 8.92 -36.38
C LEU A 78 -5.86 9.05 -34.92
N LEU A 79 -4.72 8.45 -34.58
CA LEU A 79 -4.11 8.57 -33.26
C LEU A 79 -3.73 10.02 -32.95
N LEU A 80 -3.14 10.73 -33.91
CA LEU A 80 -2.84 12.16 -33.79
C LEU A 80 -4.12 12.99 -33.57
N SER A 81 -5.22 12.71 -34.27
CA SER A 81 -6.48 13.43 -34.07
C SER A 81 -6.99 13.41 -32.62
N ALA A 82 -6.71 12.32 -31.88
CA ALA A 82 -7.03 12.23 -30.47
C ALA A 82 -6.01 12.90 -29.53
N ILE A 83 -4.74 12.99 -29.92
CA ILE A 83 -3.74 13.82 -29.20
C ILE A 83 -4.09 15.31 -29.34
N PHE A 84 -4.54 15.74 -30.53
CA PHE A 84 -5.09 17.08 -30.75
C PHE A 84 -6.35 17.32 -29.89
N PHE A 85 -7.28 16.36 -29.83
CA PHE A 85 -8.47 16.43 -28.96
C PHE A 85 -8.11 16.46 -27.46
N TRP A 86 -7.08 15.73 -27.03
CA TRP A 86 -6.50 15.83 -25.69
C TRP A 86 -6.00 17.25 -25.40
N GLY A 87 -5.25 17.84 -26.33
CA GLY A 87 -4.77 19.22 -26.23
C GLY A 87 -5.90 20.25 -26.12
N LEU A 88 -6.96 20.08 -26.92
CA LEU A 88 -8.19 20.90 -26.86
C LEU A 88 -8.91 20.79 -25.51
N GLU A 89 -9.16 19.57 -25.01
CA GLU A 89 -9.91 19.37 -23.76
C GLU A 89 -9.09 19.82 -22.53
N LEU A 90 -7.76 19.67 -22.57
CA LEU A 90 -6.83 20.19 -21.58
C LEU A 90 -6.75 21.73 -21.61
N PHE A 91 -6.72 22.34 -22.80
CA PHE A 91 -6.80 23.80 -22.97
C PHE A 91 -8.13 24.37 -22.45
N ARG A 92 -9.25 23.71 -22.77
CA ARG A 92 -10.59 24.08 -22.28
C ARG A 92 -10.83 23.72 -20.80
N SER A 93 -9.81 23.22 -20.08
CA SER A 93 -9.85 22.85 -18.66
C SER A 93 -10.98 21.87 -18.27
N ARG A 94 -11.35 20.99 -19.20
CA ARG A 94 -12.46 20.03 -19.04
C ARG A 94 -11.98 18.65 -18.55
N SER A 95 -12.92 17.71 -18.40
CA SER A 95 -12.67 16.38 -17.85
C SER A 95 -11.94 15.47 -18.84
N LEU A 96 -10.64 15.25 -18.62
CA LEU A 96 -9.78 14.34 -19.43
C LEU A 96 -10.33 12.91 -19.58
N LYS A 97 -11.27 12.46 -18.72
CA LYS A 97 -11.95 11.16 -18.86
C LYS A 97 -12.60 10.94 -20.23
N GLN A 98 -13.14 11.98 -20.86
CA GLN A 98 -13.74 11.85 -22.21
C GLN A 98 -12.66 11.74 -23.29
N ALA A 99 -11.60 12.54 -23.17
CA ALA A 99 -10.47 12.53 -24.10
C ALA A 99 -9.65 11.23 -24.01
N LEU A 100 -9.50 10.63 -22.83
CA LEU A 100 -8.87 9.32 -22.64
C LEU A 100 -9.65 8.19 -23.33
N LEU A 101 -10.97 8.17 -23.22
CA LEU A 101 -11.82 7.18 -23.92
C LEU A 101 -11.77 7.36 -25.44
N PHE A 102 -11.73 8.61 -25.93
CA PHE A 102 -11.55 8.90 -27.36
C PHE A 102 -10.18 8.42 -27.86
N PHE A 103 -9.10 8.71 -27.12
CA PHE A 103 -7.74 8.27 -27.44
C PHE A 103 -7.61 6.75 -27.50
N LEU A 104 -8.12 6.02 -26.51
CA LEU A 104 -8.09 4.56 -26.49
C LEU A 104 -8.86 3.96 -27.70
N TYR A 105 -10.00 4.54 -28.05
CA TYR A 105 -10.77 4.16 -29.23
C TYR A 105 -10.02 4.42 -30.55
N THR A 106 -9.45 5.62 -30.74
CA THR A 106 -8.70 5.94 -31.96
C THR A 106 -7.39 5.15 -32.06
N ALA A 107 -6.76 4.80 -30.94
CA ALA A 107 -5.58 3.94 -30.92
C ALA A 107 -5.92 2.51 -31.38
N LEU A 108 -7.00 1.94 -30.85
CA LEU A 108 -7.51 0.63 -31.28
C LEU A 108 -7.88 0.65 -32.77
N LEU A 109 -8.66 1.64 -33.22
CA LEU A 109 -9.09 1.76 -34.62
C LEU A 109 -7.91 2.05 -35.58
N SER A 110 -6.91 2.81 -35.14
CA SER A 110 -5.67 3.03 -35.92
C SER A 110 -4.87 1.75 -36.10
N PHE A 111 -4.78 0.93 -35.05
CA PHE A 111 -4.07 -0.36 -35.09
C PHE A 111 -4.82 -1.39 -35.95
N ASP A 112 -6.14 -1.48 -35.76
CA ASP A 112 -7.02 -2.37 -36.51
C ASP A 112 -7.06 -2.03 -38.00
N LEU A 113 -7.18 -0.74 -38.36
CA LEU A 113 -7.12 -0.28 -39.76
C LEU A 113 -5.75 -0.54 -40.41
N ALA A 114 -4.65 -0.43 -39.65
CA ALA A 114 -3.31 -0.78 -40.13
C ALA A 114 -3.16 -2.29 -40.38
N ALA A 115 -3.76 -3.13 -39.53
CA ALA A 115 -3.82 -4.58 -39.75
C ALA A 115 -4.71 -4.93 -40.97
N MET A 116 -5.89 -4.30 -41.12
CA MET A 116 -6.75 -4.47 -42.28
C MET A 116 -6.02 -4.09 -43.59
N ALA A 117 -5.32 -2.96 -43.60
CA ALA A 117 -4.48 -2.57 -44.74
C ALA A 117 -3.38 -3.60 -45.05
N GLY A 118 -2.74 -4.15 -44.01
CA GLY A 118 -1.72 -5.18 -44.11
C GLY A 118 -2.22 -6.54 -44.61
N MET A 119 -3.53 -6.82 -44.48
CA MET A 119 -4.17 -7.98 -45.10
C MET A 119 -4.43 -7.80 -46.61
N THR A 120 -4.26 -6.60 -47.17
CA THR A 120 -4.35 -6.36 -48.62
C THR A 120 -2.98 -6.47 -49.30
N SER A 121 -2.94 -7.09 -50.49
CA SER A 121 -1.71 -7.23 -51.30
C SER A 121 -1.58 -6.12 -52.36
N THR A 122 -1.99 -4.88 -52.04
CA THR A 122 -1.94 -3.75 -52.99
C THR A 122 -0.58 -3.02 -52.93
N PRO A 123 -0.09 -2.40 -54.01
CA PRO A 123 1.20 -1.68 -54.01
C PRO A 123 1.31 -0.49 -53.05
N TYR A 124 0.19 -0.03 -52.50
CA TYR A 124 0.13 1.05 -51.51
C TYR A 124 -0.12 0.54 -50.08
N SER A 125 -0.36 -0.77 -49.89
CA SER A 125 -0.61 -1.38 -48.59
C SER A 125 0.53 -1.12 -47.59
N ASP A 126 1.77 -1.09 -48.08
CA ASP A 126 3.00 -0.73 -47.35
C ASP A 126 2.82 0.53 -46.50
N TYR A 127 2.36 1.62 -47.11
CA TYR A 127 2.22 2.93 -46.49
C TYR A 127 0.94 3.07 -45.64
N TRP A 128 -0.07 2.23 -45.91
CA TRP A 128 -1.33 2.21 -45.16
C TRP A 128 -1.31 1.28 -43.94
N SER A 129 -0.32 0.40 -43.83
CA SER A 129 -0.16 -0.54 -42.71
C SER A 129 1.10 -0.32 -41.88
N GLY A 130 2.19 0.15 -42.50
CA GLY A 130 3.52 0.13 -41.90
C GLY A 130 3.98 -1.28 -41.52
N SER A 131 5.17 -1.38 -40.93
CA SER A 131 5.70 -2.66 -40.46
C SER A 131 4.85 -3.31 -39.37
N ILE A 132 4.25 -2.52 -38.46
CA ILE A 132 3.46 -3.06 -37.33
C ILE A 132 2.10 -3.60 -37.82
N GLY A 133 1.43 -2.88 -38.73
CA GLY A 133 0.20 -3.35 -39.35
C GLY A 133 0.42 -4.63 -40.16
N ARG A 134 1.53 -4.71 -40.92
CA ARG A 134 1.89 -5.95 -41.64
C ARG A 134 2.21 -7.13 -40.71
N MET A 135 3.06 -6.94 -39.71
CA MET A 135 3.40 -8.01 -38.75
C MET A 135 2.14 -8.54 -38.04
N THR A 136 1.20 -7.64 -37.70
CA THR A 136 -0.09 -8.00 -37.12
C THR A 136 -0.98 -8.76 -38.11
N ALA A 137 -1.09 -8.26 -39.35
CA ALA A 137 -1.87 -8.88 -40.41
C ALA A 137 -1.36 -10.29 -40.78
N GLU A 138 -0.03 -10.48 -40.82
CA GLU A 138 0.60 -11.77 -41.09
C GLU A 138 0.38 -12.75 -39.93
N LEU A 139 0.53 -12.31 -38.68
CA LEU A 139 0.19 -13.12 -37.50
C LEU A 139 -1.28 -13.56 -37.52
N VAL A 140 -2.21 -12.62 -37.75
CA VAL A 140 -3.65 -12.90 -37.83
C VAL A 140 -3.98 -13.86 -38.98
N LYS A 141 -3.38 -13.65 -40.17
CA LYS A 141 -3.52 -14.52 -41.35
C LYS A 141 -2.97 -15.93 -41.10
N ASN A 142 -1.87 -16.05 -40.37
CA ASN A 142 -1.24 -17.35 -40.06
C ASN A 142 -2.01 -18.15 -38.98
N VAL A 143 -2.71 -17.47 -38.07
CA VAL A 143 -3.49 -18.11 -36.98
C VAL A 143 -4.94 -18.41 -37.40
N LEU A 144 -5.59 -17.52 -38.15
CA LEU A 144 -7.04 -17.57 -38.46
C LEU A 144 -7.35 -17.73 -39.96
N GLY A 145 -6.33 -17.78 -40.81
CA GLY A 145 -6.50 -17.69 -42.26
C GLY A 145 -6.93 -16.28 -42.71
N PRO A 146 -6.93 -16.01 -44.03
CA PRO A 146 -7.31 -14.69 -44.56
C PRO A 146 -8.78 -14.36 -44.26
N LEU A 147 -9.70 -15.31 -44.41
CA LEU A 147 -11.13 -15.08 -44.19
C LEU A 147 -11.46 -14.87 -42.70
N GLY A 148 -10.91 -15.70 -41.81
CA GLY A 148 -11.10 -15.55 -40.36
C GLY A 148 -10.49 -14.26 -39.81
N GLY A 149 -9.33 -13.86 -40.34
CA GLY A 149 -8.71 -12.58 -40.01
C GLY A 149 -9.56 -11.38 -40.39
N TRP A 150 -10.08 -11.31 -41.62
CA TRP A 150 -10.96 -10.21 -42.03
C TRP A 150 -12.25 -10.14 -41.19
N VAL A 151 -12.85 -11.28 -40.83
CA VAL A 151 -14.03 -11.30 -39.94
C VAL A 151 -13.68 -10.77 -38.55
N LEU A 152 -12.53 -11.18 -37.98
CA LEU A 152 -12.10 -10.70 -36.67
C LEU A 152 -11.88 -9.18 -36.65
N LEU A 153 -11.12 -8.63 -37.59
CA LEU A 153 -10.84 -7.20 -37.66
C LEU A 153 -12.13 -6.39 -37.87
N VAL A 154 -13.02 -6.82 -38.76
CA VAL A 154 -14.32 -6.16 -38.95
C VAL A 154 -15.17 -6.14 -37.66
N VAL A 155 -15.12 -7.18 -36.84
CA VAL A 155 -15.78 -7.20 -35.52
C VAL A 155 -15.09 -6.27 -34.51
N ILE A 156 -13.74 -6.22 -34.51
CA ILE A 156 -12.94 -5.32 -33.66
C ILE A 156 -13.18 -3.84 -34.03
N ALA A 157 -13.35 -3.50 -35.31
CA ALA A 157 -13.81 -2.18 -35.74
C ALA A 157 -15.26 -1.91 -35.30
N ALA A 158 -16.18 -2.84 -35.58
CA ALA A 158 -17.62 -2.60 -35.47
C ALA A 158 -18.11 -2.42 -34.03
N VAL A 159 -17.67 -3.26 -33.08
CA VAL A 159 -18.20 -3.24 -31.71
C VAL A 159 -17.88 -1.92 -30.99
N PRO A 160 -16.63 -1.43 -30.92
CA PRO A 160 -16.32 -0.12 -30.33
C PRO A 160 -16.99 1.02 -31.09
N SER A 161 -17.06 0.95 -32.42
CA SER A 161 -17.72 1.96 -33.25
C SER A 161 -19.21 2.08 -32.93
N PHE A 162 -19.90 0.97 -32.69
CA PHE A 162 -21.30 0.96 -32.29
C PHE A 162 -21.52 1.57 -30.90
N TYR A 163 -20.73 1.15 -29.90
CA TYR A 163 -20.85 1.67 -28.53
C TYR A 163 -20.51 3.17 -28.42
N LEU A 164 -19.45 3.63 -29.10
CA LEU A 164 -19.09 5.05 -29.09
C LEU A 164 -20.02 5.87 -30.00
N GLY A 165 -20.40 5.34 -31.16
CA GLY A 165 -21.35 5.93 -32.09
C GLY A 165 -22.71 6.21 -31.44
N ARG A 166 -23.26 5.25 -30.68
CA ARG A 166 -24.48 5.46 -29.87
C ARG A 166 -24.32 6.64 -28.89
N ARG A 167 -23.15 6.78 -28.25
CA ARG A 167 -22.86 7.85 -27.28
C ARG A 167 -22.66 9.22 -27.93
N LEU A 168 -22.11 9.27 -29.14
CA LEU A 168 -21.92 10.49 -29.92
C LEU A 168 -23.22 10.94 -30.61
N PHE A 169 -23.98 10.01 -31.20
CA PHE A 169 -25.24 10.28 -31.89
C PHE A 169 -26.31 10.86 -30.96
N VAL A 170 -26.46 10.31 -29.74
CA VAL A 170 -27.32 10.89 -28.69
C VAL A 170 -26.93 12.34 -28.40
N ARG A 171 -25.63 12.64 -28.33
CA ARG A 171 -25.10 13.98 -28.04
C ARG A 171 -25.20 14.95 -29.23
N TRP A 172 -25.15 14.46 -30.46
CA TRP A 172 -25.38 15.26 -31.67
C TRP A 172 -26.84 15.68 -31.78
N LYS A 173 -27.78 14.75 -31.51
CA LYS A 173 -29.23 15.03 -31.45
C LYS A 173 -29.64 15.94 -30.27
N SER A 174 -28.72 16.27 -29.35
CA SER A 174 -28.96 17.15 -28.19
C SER A 174 -28.35 18.56 -28.34
N ARG A 175 -28.07 19.03 -29.56
CA ARG A 175 -27.68 20.42 -29.84
C ARG A 175 -28.78 21.17 -30.61
N PRO A 176 -29.37 22.23 -30.04
CA PRO A 176 -29.87 23.37 -30.80
C PRO A 176 -28.70 24.12 -31.47
N ASP A 177 -28.99 24.92 -32.50
CA ASP A 177 -28.01 25.79 -33.14
C ASP A 177 -27.56 26.94 -32.22
N GLU A 178 -26.25 27.06 -31.97
CA GLU A 178 -25.65 28.32 -31.52
C GLU A 178 -24.12 28.39 -31.78
N GLY A 179 -23.74 29.03 -32.90
CA GLY A 179 -22.55 29.90 -33.01
C GLY A 179 -21.16 29.40 -32.58
N GLU A 180 -20.66 28.25 -33.07
CA GLU A 180 -19.28 27.80 -32.72
C GLU A 180 -18.13 28.71 -33.22
N GLY A 181 -18.41 29.74 -34.04
CA GLY A 181 -17.40 30.69 -34.53
C GLY A 181 -16.90 31.73 -33.51
N ALA A 182 -17.69 32.09 -32.50
CA ALA A 182 -17.37 33.24 -31.62
C ALA A 182 -16.25 32.95 -30.59
N GLY A 183 -16.10 31.69 -30.17
CA GLY A 183 -15.27 31.32 -29.02
C GLY A 183 -13.76 31.53 -29.22
N ILE A 184 -13.26 31.43 -30.45
CA ILE A 184 -11.81 31.52 -30.74
C ILE A 184 -11.33 32.97 -30.71
N ALA A 185 -12.09 33.90 -31.31
CA ALA A 185 -11.77 35.33 -31.32
C ALA A 185 -11.86 35.96 -29.92
N ALA A 186 -12.86 35.56 -29.13
CA ALA A 186 -13.00 36.04 -27.74
C ALA A 186 -11.87 35.54 -26.81
N ALA A 187 -11.34 34.34 -27.06
CA ALA A 187 -10.25 33.76 -26.27
C ALA A 187 -8.91 34.44 -26.54
N THR A 188 -8.57 34.73 -27.79
CA THR A 188 -7.31 35.43 -28.14
C THR A 188 -7.32 36.88 -27.67
N GLY A 189 -8.43 37.62 -27.86
CA GLY A 189 -8.58 38.98 -27.36
C GLY A 189 -8.41 39.10 -25.84
N ASN A 190 -9.00 38.18 -25.07
CA ASN A 190 -8.84 38.12 -23.61
C ASN A 190 -7.48 37.62 -23.12
N TRP A 191 -6.66 37.02 -23.99
CA TRP A 191 -5.29 36.63 -23.65
C TRP A 191 -4.33 37.80 -23.78
N LEU A 192 -4.39 38.56 -24.89
CA LEU A 192 -3.56 39.77 -25.07
C LEU A 192 -3.88 40.86 -24.03
N SER A 193 -5.15 41.05 -23.68
CA SER A 193 -5.55 42.06 -22.68
C SER A 193 -5.00 41.77 -21.28
N ARG A 194 -4.86 40.48 -20.91
CA ARG A 194 -4.33 40.06 -19.60
C ARG A 194 -2.81 40.22 -19.47
N PHE A 195 -2.05 40.11 -20.56
CA PHE A 195 -0.61 40.44 -20.53
C PHE A 195 -0.35 41.95 -20.44
N ARG A 196 -1.28 42.81 -20.89
CA ARG A 196 -1.13 44.27 -20.84
C ARG A 196 -1.61 44.93 -19.54
N LYS A 197 -2.04 44.14 -18.53
CA LYS A 197 -2.63 44.65 -17.27
C LYS A 197 -2.01 44.03 -16.01
N LYS A 198 -0.66 43.93 -16.00
CA LYS A 198 0.14 43.64 -14.79
C LYS A 198 1.13 44.77 -14.47
N LYS A 199 0.61 45.99 -14.58
CA LYS A 199 1.16 47.25 -14.08
C LYS A 199 -0.05 48.07 -13.62
N ASP A 200 0.12 48.87 -12.57
CA ASP A 200 -0.89 49.66 -11.86
C ASP A 200 -1.90 48.80 -11.03
N ASP A 201 -1.49 48.57 -9.78
CA ASP A 201 -2.19 48.71 -8.49
C ASP A 201 -3.74 48.68 -8.36
N GLY A 202 -4.17 48.32 -7.13
CA GLY A 202 -5.20 49.12 -6.44
C GLY A 202 -6.45 48.39 -5.93
N THR A 203 -6.42 48.02 -4.65
CA THR A 203 -7.54 48.06 -3.66
C THR A 203 -9.01 47.96 -4.14
N GLY A 204 -9.78 47.00 -3.58
CA GLY A 204 -11.25 47.06 -3.61
C GLY A 204 -11.98 45.74 -3.31
N GLU A 205 -12.74 45.72 -2.21
CA GLU A 205 -13.75 44.73 -1.81
C GLU A 205 -15.12 45.46 -1.70
N PRO A 206 -16.29 44.83 -1.43
CA PRO A 206 -16.73 43.41 -1.58
C PRO A 206 -18.15 43.30 -2.25
N VAL A 207 -18.92 42.23 -1.95
CA VAL A 207 -20.42 42.12 -1.88
C VAL A 207 -21.26 41.52 -3.05
N ASN A 208 -21.94 40.39 -2.74
CA ASN A 208 -23.27 39.84 -3.12
C ASN A 208 -23.76 39.70 -4.59
N ASP A 209 -24.74 38.82 -4.93
CA ASP A 209 -25.28 37.53 -4.39
C ASP A 209 -26.22 36.91 -5.48
N ASP A 210 -27.18 36.07 -5.09
CA ASP A 210 -28.40 35.63 -5.78
C ASP A 210 -28.34 34.45 -6.78
N ARG A 211 -28.42 33.27 -6.17
CA ARG A 211 -29.49 32.23 -6.32
C ARG A 211 -30.69 32.59 -7.22
N PRO A 212 -31.40 31.62 -7.87
CA PRO A 212 -31.81 30.37 -7.21
C PRO A 212 -31.82 29.08 -8.05
N PHE A 213 -32.13 27.98 -7.35
CA PHE A 213 -32.19 26.62 -7.88
C PHE A 213 -33.51 25.93 -7.49
N ARG A 214 -34.21 25.34 -8.46
CA ARG A 214 -35.27 24.33 -8.31
C ARG A 214 -35.04 23.32 -9.45
N SER A 215 -34.81 22.03 -9.19
CA SER A 215 -35.79 21.01 -8.74
C SER A 215 -36.94 20.84 -9.75
N SER A 216 -37.29 19.64 -10.22
CA SER A 216 -37.09 18.30 -9.62
C SER A 216 -37.28 17.13 -10.61
N SER A 217 -36.84 15.93 -10.21
CA SER A 217 -37.43 14.57 -10.44
C SER A 217 -38.44 14.36 -11.60
N SER A 218 -38.45 13.28 -12.37
CA SER A 218 -38.10 11.85 -12.12
C SER A 218 -38.00 11.10 -13.48
N SER A 219 -38.03 9.77 -13.68
CA SER A 219 -38.24 8.55 -12.87
C SER A 219 -37.71 7.32 -13.65
N LEU A 220 -37.43 6.20 -12.94
CA LEU A 220 -37.62 4.77 -13.33
C LEU A 220 -37.06 4.23 -14.69
N ALA A 221 -36.52 3.01 -14.82
CA ALA A 221 -36.10 1.98 -13.86
C ALA A 221 -35.01 1.08 -14.53
N GLU A 222 -34.92 -0.28 -14.57
CA GLU A 222 -35.73 -1.39 -14.06
C GLU A 222 -34.85 -2.66 -13.79
N SER A 223 -35.16 -3.81 -14.41
CA SER A 223 -34.67 -5.17 -14.11
C SER A 223 -33.81 -5.77 -15.27
N THR A 224 -33.29 -7.00 -15.27
CA THR A 224 -33.61 -8.23 -14.49
C THR A 224 -32.39 -9.15 -14.41
N ASP A 225 -32.32 -10.02 -13.40
CA ASP A 225 -31.49 -11.24 -13.39
C ASP A 225 -32.31 -12.41 -12.82
N GLN A 226 -32.05 -13.66 -13.22
CA GLN A 226 -32.97 -14.80 -12.97
C GLN A 226 -32.25 -16.18 -13.04
N PRO A 227 -32.83 -17.28 -12.52
CA PRO A 227 -32.66 -17.65 -11.12
C PRO A 227 -32.07 -19.07 -10.94
N PHE A 228 -31.69 -19.41 -9.70
CA PHE A 228 -31.54 -20.81 -9.27
C PHE A 228 -32.26 -21.06 -7.94
N ALA A 229 -32.80 -22.27 -7.79
CA ALA A 229 -33.69 -22.69 -6.70
C ALA A 229 -32.93 -23.38 -5.55
N PRO A 230 -33.49 -23.42 -4.32
CA PRO A 230 -32.80 -23.93 -3.14
C PRO A 230 -32.90 -25.46 -2.97
N VAL A 231 -31.97 -26.00 -2.17
CA VAL A 231 -32.04 -27.36 -1.61
C VAL A 231 -32.47 -27.27 -0.14
N SER A 232 -33.21 -28.27 0.35
CA SER A 232 -33.92 -28.27 1.64
C SER A 232 -33.03 -28.48 2.87
N GLU A 233 -33.48 -27.92 4.00
CA GLU A 233 -32.91 -28.14 5.34
C GLU A 233 -33.06 -29.57 5.85
N SER A 234 -32.12 -30.02 6.69
CA SER A 234 -32.38 -30.94 7.81
C SER A 234 -31.19 -30.95 8.80
N LEU A 235 -31.41 -31.52 10.00
CA LEU A 235 -30.45 -31.71 11.11
C LEU A 235 -30.17 -30.50 12.02
N VAL A 236 -31.11 -30.28 12.94
CA VAL A 236 -30.84 -29.66 14.25
C VAL A 236 -30.00 -30.62 15.11
N SER A 237 -29.01 -30.10 15.83
CA SER A 237 -28.33 -30.81 16.93
C SER A 237 -28.16 -29.87 18.13
N SER A 238 -28.63 -30.32 19.29
CA SER A 238 -28.71 -29.57 20.55
C SER A 238 -27.36 -29.34 21.25
N LEU A 239 -27.30 -28.34 22.14
CA LEU A 239 -26.76 -28.32 23.53
C LEU A 239 -26.36 -26.88 23.95
N PRO A 240 -26.39 -26.50 25.24
CA PRO A 240 -27.58 -26.47 26.12
C PRO A 240 -27.75 -25.13 26.86
N ASP A 241 -28.93 -24.88 27.43
CA ASP A 241 -29.20 -23.72 28.28
C ASP A 241 -28.55 -23.82 29.67
N THR A 242 -27.90 -22.74 30.12
CA THR A 242 -27.78 -22.39 31.55
C THR A 242 -27.79 -20.86 31.73
N VAL A 243 -28.93 -20.30 32.14
CA VAL A 243 -29.05 -18.92 32.64
C VAL A 243 -29.50 -18.99 34.10
N PRO A 244 -28.76 -18.41 35.07
CA PRO A 244 -29.25 -18.23 36.44
C PRO A 244 -30.32 -17.12 36.47
N PRO A 245 -31.46 -17.31 37.16
CA PRO A 245 -32.53 -16.31 37.23
C PRO A 245 -32.34 -15.30 38.38
N ASP A 246 -33.31 -14.38 38.46
CA ASP A 246 -33.74 -13.58 39.62
C ASP A 246 -32.86 -12.44 40.15
N ALA A 247 -33.31 -11.21 39.83
CA ALA A 247 -33.29 -10.06 40.74
C ALA A 247 -34.37 -9.03 40.33
N GLU A 248 -35.64 -9.39 40.54
CA GLU A 248 -36.83 -8.53 40.82
C GLU A 248 -37.18 -7.32 39.93
N ALA A 249 -38.48 -7.20 39.61
CA ALA A 249 -39.06 -6.07 38.88
C ALA A 249 -40.20 -5.40 39.67
N HIS A 250 -40.13 -4.08 39.82
CA HIS A 250 -41.18 -3.16 40.28
C HIS A 250 -40.87 -1.79 39.65
N ASP A 251 -41.81 -0.93 39.25
CA ASP A 251 -43.28 -0.96 39.37
C ASP A 251 -43.93 -0.26 38.14
N GLU A 252 -45.19 -0.56 37.80
CA GLU A 252 -45.88 0.03 36.64
C GLU A 252 -46.65 1.32 36.97
N GLY A 253 -45.97 2.46 36.87
CA GLY A 253 -46.58 3.80 37.01
C GLY A 253 -47.06 4.40 35.68
N GLY A 254 -48.32 4.16 35.29
CA GLY A 254 -48.87 4.65 34.02
C GLY A 254 -49.19 6.15 33.98
N VAL A 255 -48.82 6.83 32.87
CA VAL A 255 -49.25 8.21 32.54
C VAL A 255 -49.69 8.27 31.07
N GLN A 256 -50.88 8.80 30.79
CA GLN A 256 -51.37 9.00 29.43
C GLN A 256 -51.05 10.41 28.91
N GLY A 257 -50.23 10.46 27.85
CA GLY A 257 -50.31 11.44 26.75
C GLY A 257 -50.09 12.93 27.03
N THR A 258 -49.01 13.50 26.48
CA THR A 258 -49.05 14.57 25.46
C THR A 258 -47.63 14.94 25.02
N GLY A 259 -47.47 15.36 23.76
CA GLY A 259 -46.18 15.83 23.22
C GLY A 259 -45.19 14.71 22.90
N GLY A 260 -44.38 14.91 21.85
CA GLY A 260 -43.36 13.95 21.44
C GLY A 260 -41.96 14.48 21.68
N GLU A 261 -41.27 13.94 22.69
CA GLU A 261 -39.82 14.04 22.83
C GLU A 261 -39.19 12.67 22.58
N LEU A 262 -38.04 12.61 21.91
CA LEU A 262 -37.29 11.36 21.78
C LEU A 262 -36.61 11.02 23.11
N GLU A 263 -36.93 9.86 23.69
CA GLU A 263 -36.26 9.28 24.85
C GLU A 263 -34.73 9.28 24.64
N THR A 264 -34.04 10.22 25.28
CA THR A 264 -32.59 10.42 25.12
C THR A 264 -31.86 9.73 26.26
N LEU A 265 -31.38 8.51 26.02
CA LEU A 265 -30.64 7.73 27.02
C LEU A 265 -29.13 7.97 26.90
N ILE A 266 -28.54 8.61 27.91
CA ILE A 266 -27.08 8.67 28.11
C ILE A 266 -26.66 7.38 28.81
N ARG A 267 -25.87 6.52 28.16
CA ARG A 267 -25.33 5.32 28.83
C ARG A 267 -24.11 5.69 29.68
N PRO A 268 -24.01 5.23 30.94
CA PRO A 268 -22.81 5.42 31.74
C PRO A 268 -21.63 4.69 31.10
N THR A 269 -20.45 5.30 31.16
CA THR A 269 -19.19 4.67 30.73
C THR A 269 -18.74 3.59 31.71
N VAL A 270 -18.00 2.60 31.18
CA VAL A 270 -17.37 1.59 32.04
C VAL A 270 -16.29 2.26 32.89
N LYS A 271 -16.43 2.15 34.21
CA LYS A 271 -15.39 2.50 35.18
C LYS A 271 -14.74 1.22 35.67
N GLU A 272 -13.55 0.91 35.16
CA GLU A 272 -12.76 -0.20 35.68
C GLU A 272 -12.17 0.15 37.05
N LYS A 273 -12.00 -0.87 37.90
CA LYS A 273 -11.36 -0.72 39.20
C LYS A 273 -9.86 -0.52 39.02
N GLU A 274 -9.32 0.56 39.59
CA GLU A 274 -7.88 0.76 39.67
C GLU A 274 -7.22 -0.37 40.48
N ALA A 275 -6.10 -0.89 39.97
CA ALA A 275 -5.36 -1.95 40.62
C ALA A 275 -3.86 -1.64 40.61
N ASN A 276 -3.25 -1.59 41.78
CA ASN A 276 -1.82 -1.34 41.93
C ASN A 276 -1.00 -2.51 41.36
N LEU A 277 -0.11 -2.25 40.40
CA LEU A 277 0.75 -3.29 39.80
C LEU A 277 1.94 -3.63 40.69
N ASP A 278 2.40 -2.71 41.53
CA ASP A 278 3.62 -2.89 42.33
C ASP A 278 3.41 -3.91 43.47
N GLU A 279 2.16 -4.26 43.76
CA GLU A 279 1.77 -5.42 44.58
C GLU A 279 2.06 -6.78 43.90
N ARG A 280 2.43 -6.83 42.60
CA ARG A 280 2.98 -8.03 41.93
C ARG A 280 4.44 -8.32 42.33
N THR A 281 4.98 -7.62 43.34
CA THR A 281 6.32 -7.88 43.89
C THR A 281 6.36 -9.16 44.72
N MET A 282 7.50 -9.85 44.92
CA MET A 282 8.89 -9.54 44.60
C MET A 282 9.56 -10.67 43.79
N LYS A 283 10.52 -10.31 42.93
CA LYS A 283 11.59 -11.17 42.38
C LYS A 283 11.15 -12.51 41.78
N VAL A 284 10.97 -12.55 40.45
CA VAL A 284 10.97 -13.85 39.73
C VAL A 284 12.41 -14.36 39.69
N ALA A 285 12.66 -15.54 40.22
CA ALA A 285 13.92 -16.25 39.98
C ALA A 285 13.92 -16.75 38.54
N THR A 286 14.84 -16.26 37.70
CA THR A 286 15.02 -16.80 36.35
C THR A 286 15.68 -18.17 36.40
N ARG A 287 15.68 -18.88 35.26
CA ARG A 287 16.32 -20.20 35.09
C ARG A 287 17.83 -20.16 35.37
N ASP A 288 18.46 -19.00 35.21
CA ASP A 288 19.86 -18.74 35.58
C ASP A 288 20.07 -18.52 37.10
N HIS A 289 19.00 -18.61 37.89
CA HIS A 289 18.90 -18.20 39.30
C HIS A 289 19.22 -16.70 39.55
N VAL A 290 19.03 -15.85 38.53
CA VAL A 290 19.17 -14.39 38.67
C VAL A 290 17.80 -13.81 39.09
N PRO A 291 17.73 -12.96 40.13
CA PRO A 291 16.46 -12.37 40.56
C PRO A 291 16.06 -11.20 39.64
N TYR A 292 15.03 -11.40 38.81
CA TYR A 292 14.45 -10.37 37.95
C TYR A 292 13.30 -9.62 38.65
N ARG A 293 13.30 -8.28 38.56
CA ARG A 293 12.23 -7.41 39.07
C ARG A 293 11.50 -6.73 37.90
N PHE A 294 10.18 -6.83 37.89
CA PHE A 294 9.34 -6.07 36.95
C PHE A 294 9.46 -4.55 37.16
N PRO A 295 9.32 -3.74 36.10
CA PRO A 295 9.20 -2.28 36.20
C PRO A 295 8.08 -1.86 37.16
N SER A 296 8.31 -0.77 37.90
CA SER A 296 7.28 -0.11 38.74
C SER A 296 6.31 0.67 37.86
N ILE A 297 5.04 0.75 38.25
CA ILE A 297 4.04 1.59 37.58
C ILE A 297 4.33 3.09 37.74
N ASP A 298 5.15 3.49 38.71
CA ASP A 298 5.59 4.88 38.93
C ASP A 298 6.69 5.34 37.95
N LEU A 299 7.15 4.47 37.06
CA LEU A 299 7.95 4.86 35.89
C LEU A 299 7.09 5.46 34.75
N LEU A 300 5.75 5.40 34.86
CA LEU A 300 4.81 5.93 33.88
C LEU A 300 4.04 7.13 34.44
N GLU A 301 3.78 8.11 33.57
CA GLU A 301 3.05 9.31 33.93
C GLU A 301 1.58 8.98 34.21
N LYS A 302 1.04 9.53 35.32
CA LYS A 302 -0.38 9.35 35.67
C LYS A 302 -1.31 10.17 34.76
N GLY A 303 -0.78 11.20 34.11
CA GLY A 303 -1.54 12.18 33.33
C GLY A 303 -2.37 13.13 34.19
N GLU A 304 -3.13 14.00 33.52
CA GLU A 304 -4.20 14.76 34.18
C GLU A 304 -5.29 13.82 34.68
N ALA A 305 -5.80 14.05 35.89
CA ALA A 305 -6.88 13.24 36.44
C ALA A 305 -8.18 13.48 35.65
N ASP A 306 -8.87 12.40 35.27
CA ASP A 306 -10.17 12.49 34.60
C ASP A 306 -11.21 13.09 35.55
N ASP A 307 -11.46 14.39 35.36
CA ASP A 307 -12.44 15.19 36.10
C ASP A 307 -13.89 14.68 35.95
N GLY A 308 -14.14 13.74 35.04
CA GLY A 308 -15.47 13.25 34.70
C GLY A 308 -16.41 14.31 34.12
N GLN A 309 -15.92 15.51 33.79
CA GLN A 309 -16.75 16.56 33.20
C GLN A 309 -17.07 16.19 31.76
N ILE A 310 -18.34 15.83 31.56
CA ILE A 310 -18.96 15.67 30.26
C ILE A 310 -19.75 16.95 29.99
N ASP A 311 -19.43 17.63 28.89
CA ASP A 311 -20.15 18.81 28.42
C ASP A 311 -21.52 18.39 27.85
N ARG A 312 -22.49 18.16 28.75
CA ARG A 312 -23.84 17.72 28.40
C ARG A 312 -24.52 18.70 27.44
N ALA A 313 -24.37 20.00 27.67
CA ALA A 313 -24.95 21.04 26.82
C ALA A 313 -24.41 20.96 25.38
N TYR A 314 -23.11 20.72 25.19
CA TYR A 314 -22.53 20.49 23.86
C TYR A 314 -23.01 19.18 23.21
N LEU A 315 -23.20 18.12 23.99
CA LEU A 315 -23.69 16.83 23.48
C LEU A 315 -25.18 16.88 23.10
N GLU A 316 -26.01 17.55 23.89
CA GLU A 316 -27.43 17.79 23.62
C GLU A 316 -27.58 18.70 22.39
N ALA A 317 -26.83 19.81 22.30
CA ALA A 317 -26.80 20.64 21.09
C ALA A 317 -26.29 19.88 19.85
N SER A 318 -25.39 18.91 20.01
CA SER A 318 -24.91 18.03 18.93
C SER A 318 -25.97 16.99 18.51
N ARG A 319 -26.70 16.41 19.48
CA ARG A 319 -27.88 15.55 19.24
C ARG A 319 -28.92 16.30 18.41
N ASP A 320 -29.24 17.53 18.80
CA ASP A 320 -30.32 18.30 18.19
C ASP A 320 -29.97 18.73 16.76
N ARG A 321 -28.72 19.14 16.51
CA ARG A 321 -28.21 19.38 15.14
C ARG A 321 -28.23 18.12 14.29
N LEU A 322 -27.88 16.96 14.85
CA LEU A 322 -27.92 15.68 14.14
C LEU A 322 -29.38 15.33 13.72
N LEU A 323 -30.33 15.43 14.66
CA LEU A 323 -31.75 15.18 14.41
C LEU A 323 -32.36 16.18 13.41
N GLU A 324 -32.10 17.48 13.56
CA GLU A 324 -32.58 18.54 12.66
C GLU A 324 -32.13 18.29 11.21
N LYS A 325 -30.87 17.90 11.02
CA LYS A 325 -30.32 17.64 9.68
C LYS A 325 -30.86 16.34 9.08
N LEU A 326 -31.02 15.28 9.86
CA LEU A 326 -31.68 14.05 9.40
C LEU A 326 -33.15 14.32 9.00
N ALA A 327 -33.87 15.14 9.77
CA ALA A 327 -35.24 15.56 9.45
C ALA A 327 -35.31 16.35 8.12
N ILE A 328 -34.38 17.28 7.87
CA ILE A 328 -34.26 18.01 6.59
C ILE A 328 -34.13 17.05 5.40
N TYR A 329 -33.33 16.00 5.53
CA TYR A 329 -33.20 14.96 4.50
C TYR A 329 -34.34 13.91 4.50
N LYS A 330 -35.41 14.12 5.28
CA LYS A 330 -36.52 13.16 5.45
C LYS A 330 -36.03 11.78 5.89
N ILE A 331 -35.29 11.75 6.99
CA ILE A 331 -34.88 10.55 7.71
C ILE A 331 -35.44 10.66 9.13
N ALA A 332 -36.47 9.86 9.42
CA ALA A 332 -37.05 9.78 10.75
C ALA A 332 -36.19 8.85 11.64
N VAL A 333 -35.87 9.35 12.83
CA VAL A 333 -35.25 8.61 13.92
C VAL A 333 -36.34 8.35 14.96
N VAL A 334 -36.43 7.12 15.46
CA VAL A 334 -37.43 6.70 16.46
C VAL A 334 -36.89 6.87 17.88
N ARG A 335 -35.64 6.44 18.09
CA ARG A 335 -34.92 6.55 19.37
C ARG A 335 -33.46 6.91 19.14
N ILE A 336 -32.87 7.66 20.08
CA ILE A 336 -31.47 8.05 20.06
C ILE A 336 -30.84 7.87 21.45
N SER A 337 -29.71 7.19 21.51
CA SER A 337 -28.93 7.03 22.75
C SER A 337 -27.47 7.41 22.50
N MET A 338 -26.81 7.97 23.51
CA MET A 338 -25.42 8.43 23.39
C MET A 338 -24.49 7.71 24.36
N THR A 339 -23.30 7.36 23.87
CA THR A 339 -22.21 6.74 24.64
C THR A 339 -20.95 7.57 24.44
N VAL A 340 -20.47 8.21 25.51
CA VAL A 340 -19.37 9.20 25.46
C VAL A 340 -18.03 8.49 25.67
N GLY A 341 -17.24 8.33 24.61
CA GLY A 341 -15.87 7.81 24.69
C GLY A 341 -14.83 8.91 24.94
N PRO A 342 -13.54 8.55 25.12
CA PRO A 342 -12.48 9.53 25.40
C PRO A 342 -12.30 10.60 24.31
N ARG A 343 -12.44 10.22 23.04
CA ARG A 343 -12.19 11.10 21.87
C ARG A 343 -13.42 11.33 20.98
N VAL A 344 -14.37 10.40 20.98
CA VAL A 344 -15.61 10.45 20.19
C VAL A 344 -16.80 10.05 21.03
N THR A 345 -17.96 10.63 20.74
CA THR A 345 -19.26 10.18 21.25
C THR A 345 -19.98 9.40 20.15
N LEU A 346 -20.44 8.19 20.49
CA LEU A 346 -21.28 7.36 19.62
C LEU A 346 -22.74 7.67 19.89
N PHE A 347 -23.43 8.18 18.87
CA PHE A 347 -24.89 8.32 18.84
C PHE A 347 -25.47 7.08 18.13
N GLU A 348 -26.11 6.20 18.89
CA GLU A 348 -26.86 5.06 18.35
C GLU A 348 -28.30 5.51 18.07
N MET A 349 -28.71 5.42 16.80
CA MET A 349 -30.04 5.82 16.33
C MET A 349 -30.80 4.62 15.78
N GLU A 350 -32.01 4.40 16.27
CA GLU A 350 -32.99 3.51 15.65
C GLU A 350 -33.76 4.29 14.57
N LEU A 351 -33.74 3.81 13.35
CA LEU A 351 -34.38 4.46 12.20
C LEU A 351 -35.83 3.99 12.05
N ALA A 352 -36.70 4.83 11.48
CA ALA A 352 -38.04 4.39 11.10
C ALA A 352 -37.99 3.29 10.02
N PRO A 353 -38.94 2.33 9.98
CA PRO A 353 -38.85 1.14 9.13
C PRO A 353 -38.80 1.40 7.61
N ASP A 354 -39.22 2.58 7.15
CA ASP A 354 -39.16 3.02 5.75
C ASP A 354 -37.79 3.57 5.33
N VAL A 355 -36.93 3.92 6.30
CA VAL A 355 -35.64 4.58 6.05
C VAL A 355 -34.56 3.55 5.67
N LYS A 356 -34.25 3.49 4.37
CA LYS A 356 -33.08 2.73 3.89
C LYS A 356 -31.78 3.29 4.46
N VAL A 357 -31.03 2.44 5.17
CA VAL A 357 -29.70 2.70 5.77
C VAL A 357 -28.71 3.40 4.81
N SER A 358 -28.74 3.06 3.53
CA SER A 358 -27.89 3.68 2.51
C SER A 358 -28.10 5.19 2.35
N ARG A 359 -29.27 5.72 2.75
CA ARG A 359 -29.52 7.18 2.79
C ARG A 359 -28.72 7.87 3.88
N VAL A 360 -28.58 7.26 5.06
CA VAL A 360 -27.76 7.80 6.16
C VAL A 360 -26.28 7.77 5.78
N LEU A 361 -25.82 6.66 5.18
CA LEU A 361 -24.44 6.53 4.68
C LEU A 361 -24.10 7.54 3.57
N ALA A 362 -25.07 7.94 2.74
CA ALA A 362 -24.86 8.94 1.70
C ALA A 362 -24.62 10.37 2.26
N LEU A 363 -25.12 10.66 3.48
CA LEU A 363 -25.04 11.97 4.13
C LEU A 363 -23.78 12.15 4.99
N GLU A 364 -22.83 11.22 4.95
CA GLU A 364 -21.60 11.20 5.77
C GLU A 364 -20.87 12.56 5.78
N ASN A 365 -20.71 13.20 4.62
CA ASN A 365 -20.02 14.49 4.50
C ASN A 365 -20.92 15.68 4.88
N ASP A 366 -22.21 15.63 4.56
CA ASP A 366 -23.17 16.71 4.84
C ASP A 366 -23.41 16.83 6.36
N LEU A 367 -23.50 15.70 7.06
CA LEU A 367 -23.57 15.63 8.51
C LEU A 367 -22.28 16.13 9.16
N ALA A 368 -21.11 15.74 8.66
CA ALA A 368 -19.83 16.24 9.17
C ALA A 368 -19.72 17.78 9.05
N MET A 369 -20.11 18.33 7.89
CA MET A 369 -20.17 19.78 7.66
C MET A 369 -21.15 20.46 8.62
N ALA A 370 -22.37 19.93 8.79
CA ALA A 370 -23.40 20.52 9.64
C ALA A 370 -23.07 20.47 11.14
N LEU A 371 -22.27 19.48 11.57
CA LEU A 371 -21.77 19.33 12.93
C LEU A 371 -20.46 20.10 13.19
N ALA A 372 -19.89 20.75 12.16
CA ALA A 372 -18.55 21.35 12.17
C ALA A 372 -17.43 20.37 12.59
N ALA A 373 -17.60 19.08 12.30
CA ALA A 373 -16.67 18.02 12.67
C ALA A 373 -15.58 17.85 11.60
N GLN A 374 -14.33 17.62 12.04
CA GLN A 374 -13.21 17.30 11.12
C GLN A 374 -13.46 16.02 10.30
N GLY A 375 -14.30 15.13 10.83
CA GLY A 375 -14.87 13.98 10.16
C GLY A 375 -15.82 13.25 11.11
N ILE A 376 -16.78 12.50 10.57
CA ILE A 376 -17.60 11.54 11.32
C ILE A 376 -17.38 10.14 10.73
N ARG A 377 -17.70 9.11 11.52
CA ARG A 377 -17.73 7.72 11.05
C ARG A 377 -19.10 7.12 11.33
N ILE A 378 -19.72 6.54 10.30
CA ILE A 378 -21.05 5.93 10.39
C ILE A 378 -20.90 4.41 10.39
N ILE A 379 -21.39 3.75 11.46
CA ILE A 379 -21.48 2.29 11.57
C ILE A 379 -22.90 1.87 11.23
N ALA A 380 -23.09 1.09 10.17
CA ALA A 380 -24.40 0.58 9.83
C ALA A 380 -24.37 -0.87 9.28
N PRO A 381 -25.28 -1.76 9.71
CA PRO A 381 -25.87 -1.75 11.06
C PRO A 381 -24.77 -1.93 12.14
N ILE A 382 -25.05 -1.49 13.36
CA ILE A 382 -24.25 -1.85 14.54
C ILE A 382 -24.41 -3.38 14.76
N PRO A 383 -23.32 -4.16 14.96
CA PRO A 383 -23.44 -5.58 15.27
C PRO A 383 -24.34 -5.85 16.49
N GLY A 384 -25.29 -6.77 16.34
CA GLY A 384 -26.23 -7.14 17.41
C GLY A 384 -27.33 -6.12 17.73
N LYS A 385 -27.50 -5.04 16.96
CA LYS A 385 -28.54 -4.02 17.19
C LYS A 385 -29.23 -3.56 15.91
N ASN A 386 -30.53 -3.27 15.98
CA ASN A 386 -31.31 -2.62 14.92
C ASN A 386 -31.05 -1.10 14.85
N ALA A 387 -29.77 -0.70 14.82
CA ALA A 387 -29.37 0.70 14.96
C ALA A 387 -28.25 1.09 14.00
N VAL A 388 -28.21 2.38 13.67
CA VAL A 388 -27.10 3.05 12.97
C VAL A 388 -26.34 3.91 13.97
N GLY A 389 -25.03 3.71 14.05
CA GLY A 389 -24.14 4.49 14.90
C GLY A 389 -23.51 5.64 14.13
N VAL A 390 -23.49 6.84 14.72
CA VAL A 390 -22.71 7.97 14.21
C VAL A 390 -21.70 8.38 15.29
N GLU A 391 -20.42 8.25 14.97
CA GLU A 391 -19.30 8.65 15.84
C GLU A 391 -18.91 10.10 15.51
N ILE A 392 -19.15 11.00 16.47
CA ILE A 392 -18.86 12.43 16.38
C ILE A 392 -17.66 12.76 17.29
N PRO A 393 -16.66 13.56 16.84
CA PRO A 393 -15.56 14.02 17.68
C PRO A 393 -16.04 14.81 18.91
N ASN A 394 -15.40 14.58 20.06
CA ASN A 394 -15.64 15.40 21.26
C ASN A 394 -14.99 16.78 21.09
N SER A 395 -15.62 17.83 21.64
CA SER A 395 -15.06 19.20 21.68
C SER A 395 -13.75 19.30 22.47
N LYS A 396 -13.61 18.48 23.52
CA LYS A 396 -12.39 18.28 24.31
C LYS A 396 -12.03 16.79 24.30
N PRO A 397 -11.12 16.34 23.41
CA PRO A 397 -10.65 14.95 23.42
C PRO A 397 -9.75 14.70 24.63
N LYS A 398 -9.94 13.57 25.33
CA LYS A 398 -9.14 13.18 26.50
C LYS A 398 -8.05 12.18 26.11
N THR A 399 -6.80 12.47 26.51
CA THR A 399 -5.65 11.56 26.33
C THR A 399 -5.80 10.34 27.24
N VAL A 400 -5.73 9.14 26.66
CA VAL A 400 -5.63 7.89 27.42
C VAL A 400 -4.15 7.66 27.71
N TRP A 401 -3.76 7.60 28.98
CA TRP A 401 -2.36 7.39 29.39
C TRP A 401 -2.05 5.91 29.57
N LEU A 402 -0.85 5.43 29.22
CA LEU A 402 -0.49 4.01 29.35
C LEU A 402 -0.65 3.49 30.78
N ARG A 403 -0.28 4.29 31.78
CA ARG A 403 -0.54 4.00 33.19
C ARG A 403 -2.02 3.72 33.47
N SER A 404 -2.93 4.52 32.92
CA SER A 404 -4.38 4.42 33.13
C SER A 404 -5.05 3.19 32.50
N VAL A 405 -4.32 2.40 31.70
CA VAL A 405 -4.81 1.16 31.09
C VAL A 405 -4.01 -0.08 31.52
N LEU A 406 -2.83 0.10 32.10
CA LEU A 406 -2.14 -0.97 32.83
C LEU A 406 -2.68 -1.11 34.27
N GLN A 407 -2.93 0.00 34.98
CA GLN A 407 -3.33 0.07 36.39
C GLN A 407 -4.80 -0.34 36.66
N VAL A 408 -5.27 -1.42 36.03
CA VAL A 408 -6.65 -1.94 36.16
C VAL A 408 -6.67 -3.42 36.55
N GLU A 409 -7.69 -3.86 37.30
CA GLU A 409 -7.84 -5.27 37.72
C GLU A 409 -7.79 -6.24 36.52
N LYS A 410 -8.36 -5.83 35.38
CA LYS A 410 -8.42 -6.59 34.13
C LYS A 410 -7.03 -6.97 33.59
N PHE A 411 -6.03 -6.09 33.73
CA PHE A 411 -4.63 -6.36 33.35
C PHE A 411 -3.84 -7.00 34.50
N LYS A 412 -4.08 -6.60 35.76
CA LYS A 412 -3.41 -7.18 36.93
C LYS A 412 -3.71 -8.68 37.10
N ASN A 413 -4.93 -9.11 36.79
CA ASN A 413 -5.42 -10.48 37.02
C ASN A 413 -5.59 -11.31 35.73
N THR A 414 -5.08 -10.83 34.57
CA THR A 414 -5.19 -11.57 33.31
C THR A 414 -4.46 -12.92 33.36
N ARG A 415 -5.06 -13.93 32.72
CA ARG A 415 -4.49 -15.28 32.52
C ARG A 415 -3.90 -15.48 31.12
N MET A 416 -3.86 -14.43 30.31
CA MET A 416 -3.31 -14.42 28.96
C MET A 416 -1.81 -14.74 28.95
N THR A 417 -1.35 -15.31 27.84
CA THR A 417 0.04 -15.75 27.64
C THR A 417 0.94 -14.56 27.31
N LEU A 418 0.55 -13.74 26.33
CA LEU A 418 1.26 -12.53 25.90
C LEU A 418 0.25 -11.36 25.87
N PRO A 419 -0.23 -10.87 27.04
CA PRO A 419 -1.23 -9.82 27.09
C PRO A 419 -0.69 -8.50 26.52
N ILE A 420 -1.38 -7.99 25.51
CA ILE A 420 -1.11 -6.69 24.89
C ILE A 420 -2.29 -5.77 25.17
N VAL A 421 -2.03 -4.59 25.76
CA VAL A 421 -3.07 -3.58 25.97
C VAL A 421 -3.17 -2.77 24.69
N LEU A 422 -4.38 -2.72 24.10
CA LEU A 422 -4.61 -1.94 22.88
C LEU A 422 -5.11 -0.52 23.19
N GLY A 423 -5.76 -0.29 24.34
CA GLY A 423 -6.22 1.03 24.75
C GLY A 423 -7.63 0.99 25.31
N ARG A 424 -8.46 2.00 25.01
CA ARG A 424 -9.86 2.07 25.46
C ARG A 424 -10.86 2.08 24.31
N THR A 425 -11.98 1.37 24.48
CA THR A 425 -13.11 1.39 23.55
C THR A 425 -13.90 2.70 23.66
N ILE A 426 -14.87 2.91 22.77
CA ILE A 426 -15.81 4.05 22.85
C ILE A 426 -16.66 4.00 24.14
N ALA A 427 -16.82 2.83 24.77
CA ALA A 427 -17.49 2.69 26.07
C ALA A 427 -16.57 2.98 27.28
N ASN A 428 -15.34 3.43 27.04
CA ASN A 428 -14.26 3.66 28.03
C ASN A 428 -13.66 2.39 28.68
N GLU A 429 -14.11 1.20 28.27
CA GLU A 429 -13.54 -0.10 28.69
C GLU A 429 -12.12 -0.29 28.17
N VAL A 430 -11.21 -0.84 28.97
CA VAL A 430 -9.84 -1.17 28.56
C VAL A 430 -9.85 -2.44 27.71
N TYR A 431 -9.38 -2.34 26.47
CA TYR A 431 -9.25 -3.47 25.56
C TYR A 431 -7.85 -4.10 25.68
N ILE A 432 -7.82 -5.39 25.99
CA ILE A 432 -6.63 -6.21 26.15
C ILE A 432 -6.83 -7.47 25.32
N ASP A 433 -5.80 -7.88 24.57
CA ASP A 433 -5.81 -9.10 23.74
C ASP A 433 -4.58 -9.97 24.06
N ASP A 434 -4.56 -11.23 23.63
CA ASP A 434 -3.43 -12.14 23.82
C ASP A 434 -2.71 -12.37 22.49
N LEU A 435 -1.49 -11.84 22.36
CA LEU A 435 -0.66 -12.00 21.17
C LEU A 435 -0.33 -13.47 20.85
N ALA A 436 -0.38 -14.38 21.83
CA ALA A 436 -0.23 -15.81 21.58
C ALA A 436 -1.50 -16.45 20.98
N SER A 437 -2.67 -15.84 21.22
CA SER A 437 -3.94 -16.26 20.63
C SER A 437 -4.09 -15.73 19.21
N LEU A 438 -3.59 -14.53 18.92
CA LEU A 438 -3.44 -14.02 17.56
C LEU A 438 -2.44 -14.92 16.79
N PRO A 439 -2.62 -15.12 15.48
CA PRO A 439 -1.57 -15.73 14.66
C PRO A 439 -0.39 -14.77 14.55
N HIS A 440 -0.57 -13.71 13.76
CA HIS A 440 0.38 -12.63 13.51
C HIS A 440 -0.38 -11.31 13.36
N LEU A 441 0.28 -10.18 13.64
CA LEU A 441 -0.32 -8.84 13.72
C LEU A 441 0.26 -7.90 12.66
N LEU A 442 -0.60 -7.27 11.87
CA LEU A 442 -0.22 -6.22 10.91
C LEU A 442 -0.68 -4.85 11.43
N ILE A 443 0.23 -3.87 11.49
CA ILE A 443 -0.01 -2.51 11.97
C ILE A 443 0.28 -1.51 10.85
N ALA A 444 -0.62 -0.58 10.57
CA ALA A 444 -0.38 0.44 9.55
C ALA A 444 -1.06 1.77 9.87
N GLY A 445 -0.48 2.86 9.36
CA GLY A 445 -0.99 4.22 9.56
C GLY A 445 -0.05 5.27 9.00
N ALA A 446 -0.55 6.46 8.69
CA ALA A 446 0.29 7.57 8.21
C ALA A 446 1.29 8.04 9.29
N THR A 447 2.35 8.74 8.89
CA THR A 447 3.26 9.42 9.82
C THR A 447 2.47 10.36 10.75
N GLY A 448 2.72 10.30 12.06
CA GLY A 448 1.98 11.07 13.06
C GLY A 448 0.57 10.55 13.40
N SER A 449 0.17 9.38 12.92
CA SER A 449 -1.15 8.77 13.24
C SER A 449 -1.22 8.10 14.63
N GLY A 450 -0.07 7.71 15.18
CA GLY A 450 0.04 6.92 16.42
C GLY A 450 0.79 5.58 16.27
N LYS A 451 1.08 5.14 15.05
CA LYS A 451 1.73 3.83 14.73
C LYS A 451 2.83 3.42 15.72
N SER A 452 3.87 4.24 15.85
CA SER A 452 5.08 3.93 16.62
C SER A 452 4.83 3.92 18.13
N VAL A 453 3.97 4.82 18.62
CA VAL A 453 3.49 4.81 20.01
C VAL A 453 2.73 3.51 20.29
N GLY A 454 1.89 3.05 19.36
CA GLY A 454 1.19 1.77 19.45
C GLY A 454 2.14 0.56 19.55
N ILE A 455 3.24 0.55 18.80
CA ILE A 455 4.28 -0.49 18.90
C ILE A 455 4.95 -0.44 20.28
N ASN A 456 5.32 0.75 20.76
CA ASN A 456 5.91 0.94 22.08
C ASN A 456 4.97 0.52 23.22
N VAL A 457 3.65 0.77 23.08
CA VAL A 457 2.60 0.30 24.00
C VAL A 457 2.53 -1.23 24.02
N ILE A 458 2.59 -1.89 22.86
CA ILE A 458 2.56 -3.36 22.77
C ILE A 458 3.80 -3.98 23.43
N ILE A 459 5.00 -3.48 23.11
CA ILE A 459 6.24 -3.99 23.72
C ILE A 459 6.23 -3.72 25.24
N THR A 460 5.84 -2.52 25.67
CA THR A 460 5.79 -2.15 27.10
C THR A 460 4.76 -2.97 27.86
N SER A 461 3.60 -3.28 27.26
CA SER A 461 2.60 -4.20 27.86
C SER A 461 3.23 -5.55 28.22
N LEU A 462 4.05 -6.10 27.32
CA LEU A 462 4.76 -7.37 27.53
C LEU A 462 5.86 -7.23 28.61
N LEU A 463 6.60 -6.12 28.67
CA LEU A 463 7.62 -5.88 29.71
C LEU A 463 7.02 -5.76 31.13
N TYR A 464 5.77 -5.29 31.25
CA TYR A 464 5.01 -5.23 32.52
C TYR A 464 4.26 -6.53 32.88
N SER A 465 4.30 -7.57 32.04
CA SER A 465 3.54 -8.83 32.24
C SER A 465 4.33 -10.13 32.09
N CYS A 466 5.46 -10.10 31.37
CA CYS A 466 6.20 -11.29 30.98
C CYS A 466 7.66 -11.22 31.47
N SER A 467 8.14 -12.28 32.11
CA SER A 467 9.54 -12.39 32.51
C SER A 467 10.45 -12.63 31.30
N PRO A 468 11.76 -12.33 31.42
CA PRO A 468 12.74 -12.62 30.36
C PRO A 468 12.76 -14.07 29.88
N ASP A 469 12.42 -15.04 30.75
CA ASP A 469 12.38 -16.46 30.38
C ASP A 469 11.10 -16.85 29.63
N LYS A 470 10.05 -16.00 29.69
CA LYS A 470 8.76 -16.23 29.02
C LYS A 470 8.73 -15.65 27.61
N VAL A 471 9.38 -14.51 27.37
CA VAL A 471 9.38 -13.84 26.07
C VAL A 471 10.76 -13.27 25.70
N LYS A 472 11.14 -13.41 24.43
CA LYS A 472 12.29 -12.75 23.79
C LYS A 472 11.82 -11.93 22.58
N PHE A 473 12.60 -10.91 22.21
CA PHE A 473 12.33 -10.04 21.06
C PHE A 473 13.43 -10.14 20.01
N LEU A 474 13.02 -10.14 18.74
CA LEU A 474 13.82 -9.70 17.60
C LEU A 474 13.23 -8.37 17.13
N LEU A 475 14.04 -7.32 17.13
CA LEU A 475 13.64 -5.97 16.69
C LEU A 475 14.35 -5.61 15.40
N ILE A 476 13.58 -5.21 14.38
CA ILE A 476 14.08 -4.76 13.08
C ILE A 476 13.61 -3.30 12.86
N ASP A 477 14.55 -2.35 12.90
CA ASP A 477 14.34 -0.91 12.72
C ASP A 477 15.33 -0.39 11.67
N PRO A 478 14.95 -0.34 10.37
CA PRO A 478 15.81 0.15 9.30
C PRO A 478 16.05 1.67 9.35
N LYS A 479 15.35 2.41 10.22
CA LYS A 479 15.45 3.87 10.35
C LYS A 479 16.30 4.31 11.54
N ARG A 480 16.47 3.44 12.54
CA ARG A 480 17.16 3.72 13.82
C ARG A 480 16.52 4.86 14.62
N VAL A 481 15.19 4.96 14.58
CA VAL A 481 14.43 6.06 15.23
C VAL A 481 13.54 5.54 16.36
N GLU A 482 12.79 4.47 16.13
CA GLU A 482 11.63 4.13 16.95
C GLU A 482 11.98 3.07 18.00
N LEU A 483 12.86 2.11 17.67
CA LEU A 483 13.19 0.98 18.55
C LEU A 483 14.56 1.11 19.24
N PHE A 484 15.34 2.16 18.98
CA PHE A 484 16.68 2.35 19.54
C PHE A 484 16.72 2.26 21.09
N ASN A 485 15.70 2.80 21.77
CA ASN A 485 15.60 2.79 23.23
C ASN A 485 15.48 1.38 23.85
N TYR A 486 15.19 0.34 23.06
CA TYR A 486 15.20 -1.05 23.52
C TYR A 486 16.60 -1.68 23.59
N THR A 487 17.66 -0.97 23.15
CA THR A 487 19.06 -1.45 23.25
C THR A 487 19.48 -1.77 24.70
N HIS A 488 18.86 -1.13 25.70
CA HIS A 488 19.09 -1.44 27.11
C HIS A 488 18.62 -2.85 27.52
N LEU A 489 17.71 -3.48 26.77
CA LEU A 489 17.20 -4.83 27.04
C LEU A 489 18.13 -5.98 26.59
N LYS A 490 19.32 -5.64 26.06
CA LYS A 490 20.28 -6.57 25.45
C LYS A 490 20.71 -7.78 26.29
N SER A 491 20.65 -7.63 27.62
CA SER A 491 21.06 -8.64 28.60
C SER A 491 19.90 -9.44 29.18
N HIS A 492 18.67 -9.20 28.69
CA HIS A 492 17.44 -9.75 29.27
C HIS A 492 16.48 -10.29 28.20
N PHE A 493 16.00 -9.44 27.28
CA PHE A 493 14.92 -9.79 26.36
C PHE A 493 15.31 -9.90 24.90
N LEU A 494 16.38 -9.23 24.43
CA LEU A 494 16.78 -9.33 23.03
C LEU A 494 17.46 -10.69 22.73
N VAL A 495 17.23 -11.21 21.53
CA VAL A 495 17.98 -12.37 21.00
C VAL A 495 19.39 -11.97 20.56
N LYS A 496 20.32 -12.92 20.52
CA LYS A 496 21.64 -12.78 19.86
C LYS A 496 21.71 -13.68 18.62
N PHE A 497 22.43 -13.21 17.60
CA PHE A 497 22.78 -13.97 16.41
C PHE A 497 24.22 -14.52 16.48
N PRO A 498 24.54 -15.61 15.76
CA PRO A 498 25.91 -16.10 15.65
C PRO A 498 26.81 -15.14 14.87
N ASP A 499 26.32 -14.67 13.71
CA ASP A 499 27.11 -13.94 12.72
C ASP A 499 26.80 -12.43 12.68
N ILE A 500 26.07 -11.89 13.69
CA ILE A 500 25.72 -10.47 13.81
C ILE A 500 25.84 -9.98 15.27
N ASP A 501 26.66 -8.95 15.50
CA ASP A 501 26.82 -8.29 16.81
C ASP A 501 25.67 -7.32 17.17
N GLU A 502 25.02 -6.72 16.17
CA GLU A 502 23.79 -5.92 16.33
C GLU A 502 22.60 -6.81 16.73
N GLN A 503 22.01 -6.58 17.91
CA GLN A 503 20.78 -7.27 18.36
C GLN A 503 19.48 -6.58 17.89
N ILE A 504 19.53 -5.27 17.63
CA ILE A 504 18.49 -4.55 16.90
C ILE A 504 18.99 -4.44 15.47
N ILE A 505 18.28 -5.05 14.53
CA ILE A 505 18.75 -5.16 13.15
C ILE A 505 18.35 -3.92 12.37
N THR A 506 19.36 -3.25 11.79
CA THR A 506 19.18 -1.96 11.13
C THR A 506 19.49 -1.97 9.64
N ASP A 507 20.04 -3.07 9.12
CA ASP A 507 20.35 -3.27 7.71
C ASP A 507 19.40 -4.31 7.07
N PRO A 508 18.87 -4.08 5.84
CA PRO A 508 17.95 -5.00 5.20
C PRO A 508 18.51 -6.40 4.89
N GLN A 509 19.80 -6.54 4.57
CA GLN A 509 20.42 -7.84 4.29
C GLN A 509 20.62 -8.64 5.60
N LYS A 510 21.03 -7.95 6.68
CA LYS A 510 21.00 -8.50 8.04
C LYS A 510 19.59 -8.93 8.47
N ALA A 511 18.55 -8.20 8.07
CA ALA A 511 17.17 -8.56 8.37
C ALA A 511 16.72 -9.86 7.68
N ILE A 512 17.12 -10.09 6.42
CA ILE A 512 16.86 -11.36 5.70
C ILE A 512 17.55 -12.54 6.41
N TYR A 513 18.82 -12.40 6.78
CA TYR A 513 19.54 -13.42 7.56
C TYR A 513 18.86 -13.67 8.92
N ALA A 514 18.46 -12.61 9.63
CA ALA A 514 17.81 -12.72 10.94
C ALA A 514 16.47 -13.47 10.85
N LEU A 515 15.66 -13.19 9.82
CA LEU A 515 14.41 -13.91 9.55
C LEU A 515 14.67 -15.40 9.26
N LYS A 516 15.70 -15.73 8.47
CA LYS A 516 16.09 -17.13 8.20
C LYS A 516 16.60 -17.88 9.44
N CYS A 517 17.24 -17.17 10.39
CA CYS A 517 17.59 -17.75 11.68
C CYS A 517 16.34 -18.06 12.52
N VAL A 518 15.29 -17.23 12.43
CA VAL A 518 13.99 -17.49 13.05
C VAL A 518 13.23 -18.63 12.36
N GLU A 519 13.40 -18.83 11.05
CA GLU A 519 12.88 -20.03 10.36
C GLU A 519 13.56 -21.31 10.85
N LYS A 520 14.89 -21.32 10.97
CA LYS A 520 15.62 -22.49 11.49
C LYS A 520 15.29 -22.78 12.96
N GLU A 521 15.09 -21.74 13.76
CA GLU A 521 14.52 -21.84 15.12
C GLU A 521 13.12 -22.45 15.12
N MET A 522 12.24 -22.03 14.20
CA MET A 522 10.90 -22.60 14.04
C MET A 522 10.95 -24.10 13.71
N ASP A 523 11.80 -24.51 12.77
CA ASP A 523 11.99 -25.91 12.39
C ASP A 523 12.55 -26.75 13.56
N MET A 524 13.55 -26.23 14.29
CA MET A 524 14.10 -26.89 15.48
C MET A 524 13.06 -27.06 16.58
N ARG A 525 12.22 -26.05 16.84
CA ARG A 525 11.11 -26.16 17.80
C ARG A 525 10.08 -27.20 17.39
N TYR A 526 9.79 -27.35 16.10
CA TYR A 526 8.90 -28.42 15.62
C TYR A 526 9.45 -29.81 15.93
N ILE A 527 10.76 -30.03 15.78
CA ILE A 527 11.43 -31.28 16.18
C ILE A 527 11.30 -31.49 17.69
N THR A 528 11.65 -30.50 18.52
CA THR A 528 11.55 -30.60 19.99
C THR A 528 10.12 -30.89 20.48
N LEU A 529 9.11 -30.27 19.87
CA LEU A 529 7.71 -30.55 20.20
C LEU A 529 7.30 -31.96 19.78
N GLN A 530 7.72 -32.42 18.60
CA GLN A 530 7.40 -33.76 18.09
C GLN A 530 8.05 -34.87 18.94
N GLU A 531 9.31 -34.70 19.35
CA GLU A 531 10.02 -35.62 20.24
C GLU A 531 9.35 -35.73 21.63
N ALA A 532 8.80 -34.61 22.13
CA ALA A 532 8.01 -34.57 23.36
C ALA A 532 6.53 -35.00 23.17
N GLY A 533 6.10 -35.36 21.95
CA GLY A 533 4.71 -35.72 21.64
C GLY A 533 3.70 -34.57 21.72
N MET A 534 4.17 -33.31 21.76
CA MET A 534 3.36 -32.11 21.98
C MET A 534 2.96 -31.44 20.66
N ARG A 535 1.77 -30.83 20.62
CA ARG A 535 1.26 -30.11 19.42
C ARG A 535 1.56 -28.61 19.41
N ASN A 536 1.90 -28.02 20.55
CA ASN A 536 2.18 -26.59 20.67
C ASN A 536 3.09 -26.30 21.89
N ILE A 537 3.77 -25.16 21.82
CA ILE A 537 4.65 -24.65 22.89
C ILE A 537 3.93 -24.43 24.23
N GLY A 538 2.64 -24.10 24.22
CA GLY A 538 1.88 -23.81 25.43
C GLY A 538 1.70 -25.04 26.31
N ASP A 539 1.45 -26.19 25.70
CA ASP A 539 1.30 -27.46 26.42
C ASP A 539 2.67 -28.07 26.77
N TYR A 540 3.68 -27.94 25.89
CA TYR A 540 5.07 -28.28 26.21
C TYR A 540 5.59 -27.51 27.44
N ASN A 541 5.38 -26.18 27.49
CA ASN A 541 5.82 -25.34 28.60
C ASN A 541 5.09 -25.65 29.93
N LYS A 542 3.86 -26.19 29.87
CA LYS A 542 3.13 -26.67 31.06
C LYS A 542 3.67 -28.03 31.53
N ALA A 543 3.94 -28.94 30.58
CA ALA A 543 4.41 -30.30 30.87
C ALA A 543 5.86 -30.32 31.37
N LEU A 544 6.71 -29.46 30.82
CA LEU A 544 8.15 -29.39 31.12
C LEU A 544 8.57 -27.96 31.55
N PRO A 545 8.14 -27.43 32.71
CA PRO A 545 8.44 -26.04 33.11
C PRO A 545 9.93 -25.71 33.25
N LYS A 546 10.79 -26.72 33.43
CA LYS A 546 12.26 -26.55 33.48
C LYS A 546 12.88 -26.37 32.09
N GLU A 547 12.29 -26.98 31.07
CA GLU A 547 12.79 -27.00 29.68
C GLU A 547 12.02 -26.04 28.77
N ALA A 548 10.88 -25.51 29.24
CA ALA A 548 10.02 -24.52 28.59
C ALA A 548 10.74 -23.53 27.66
N LEU A 549 10.23 -23.37 26.45
CA LEU A 549 10.79 -22.50 25.43
C LEU A 549 10.19 -21.08 25.55
N PRO A 550 10.98 -20.00 25.38
CA PRO A 550 10.43 -18.65 25.39
C PRO A 550 9.62 -18.40 24.13
N TYR A 551 8.53 -17.65 24.25
CA TYR A 551 7.85 -17.08 23.08
C TYR A 551 8.76 -16.05 22.42
N LEU A 552 8.82 -16.05 21.09
CA LEU A 552 9.65 -15.12 20.33
C LEU A 552 8.74 -14.14 19.57
N VAL A 553 8.85 -12.86 19.89
CA VAL A 553 8.10 -11.80 19.22
C VAL A 553 9.04 -11.05 18.28
N VAL A 554 8.81 -11.20 16.97
CA VAL A 554 9.55 -10.53 15.90
C VAL A 554 8.80 -9.24 15.54
N VAL A 555 9.43 -8.08 15.72
CA VAL A 555 8.87 -6.76 15.43
C VAL A 555 9.63 -6.11 14.29
N ILE A 556 8.92 -5.69 13.25
CA ILE A 556 9.46 -4.93 12.12
C ILE A 556 8.75 -3.59 12.05
N ASP A 557 9.43 -2.48 12.35
CA ASP A 557 8.76 -1.16 12.39
C ASP A 557 8.32 -0.67 11.00
N GLU A 558 9.17 -0.86 9.99
CA GLU A 558 8.91 -0.41 8.62
C GLU A 558 9.20 -1.51 7.60
N LEU A 559 8.22 -2.39 7.40
CA LEU A 559 8.24 -3.41 6.35
C LEU A 559 8.49 -2.79 4.96
N ALA A 560 8.01 -1.57 4.72
CA ALA A 560 8.13 -0.91 3.42
C ALA A 560 9.57 -0.74 2.95
N ASP A 561 10.50 -0.40 3.86
CA ASP A 561 11.89 -0.16 3.47
C ASP A 561 12.61 -1.50 3.16
N LEU A 562 12.28 -2.58 3.88
CA LEU A 562 12.75 -3.93 3.54
C LEU A 562 12.21 -4.42 2.19
N MET A 563 10.91 -4.23 1.94
CA MET A 563 10.24 -4.63 0.69
C MET A 563 10.77 -3.86 -0.53
N ILE A 564 11.15 -2.58 -0.36
CA ILE A 564 11.74 -1.77 -1.43
C ILE A 564 13.18 -2.20 -1.74
N THR A 565 13.97 -2.60 -0.74
CA THR A 565 15.36 -3.03 -0.95
C THR A 565 15.48 -4.47 -1.47
N ALA A 566 14.67 -5.40 -0.97
CA ALA A 566 14.85 -6.83 -1.23
C ALA A 566 13.56 -7.62 -1.51
N GLY A 567 12.38 -7.00 -1.36
CA GLY A 567 11.08 -7.53 -1.81
C GLY A 567 10.85 -9.01 -1.49
N ARG A 568 10.91 -9.85 -2.52
CA ARG A 568 10.67 -11.29 -2.42
C ARG A 568 11.55 -12.01 -1.39
N GLU A 569 12.82 -11.62 -1.23
CA GLU A 569 13.73 -12.25 -0.25
C GLU A 569 13.33 -11.98 1.21
N VAL A 570 12.47 -10.98 1.43
CA VAL A 570 11.86 -10.63 2.72
C VAL A 570 10.45 -11.20 2.84
N GLU A 571 9.65 -11.14 1.77
CA GLU A 571 8.28 -11.67 1.73
C GLU A 571 8.22 -13.18 1.93
N GLU A 572 9.16 -13.94 1.35
CA GLU A 572 9.21 -15.40 1.41
C GLU A 572 9.36 -15.95 2.86
N PRO A 573 10.40 -15.56 3.65
CA PRO A 573 10.51 -16.02 5.04
C PRO A 573 9.41 -15.44 5.95
N ILE A 574 8.94 -14.20 5.72
CA ILE A 574 7.80 -13.65 6.46
C ILE A 574 6.54 -14.50 6.23
N THR A 575 6.31 -14.94 4.99
CA THR A 575 5.16 -15.78 4.62
C THR A 575 5.26 -17.16 5.25
N ARG A 576 6.42 -17.82 5.14
CA ARG A 576 6.64 -19.16 5.74
C ARG A 576 6.50 -19.14 7.26
N LEU A 577 7.07 -18.12 7.92
CA LEU A 577 6.86 -17.91 9.35
C LEU A 577 5.38 -17.69 9.64
N ALA A 578 4.69 -16.76 8.96
CA ALA A 578 3.29 -16.45 9.25
C ALA A 578 2.29 -17.61 9.02
N GLN A 579 2.71 -18.68 8.34
CA GLN A 579 1.93 -19.90 8.15
C GLN A 579 2.14 -20.96 9.24
N LEU A 580 3.34 -21.04 9.82
CA LEU A 580 3.78 -22.18 10.65
C LEU A 580 4.21 -21.78 12.07
N ALA A 581 4.62 -20.53 12.29
CA ALA A 581 5.26 -20.07 13.52
C ALA A 581 4.35 -20.09 14.78
N ARG A 582 3.02 -19.97 14.62
CA ARG A 582 2.04 -19.86 15.72
C ARG A 582 2.10 -21.03 16.71
N ALA A 583 2.25 -22.27 16.24
CA ALA A 583 2.24 -23.44 17.12
C ALA A 583 3.50 -23.55 17.99
N VAL A 584 4.64 -23.05 17.48
CA VAL A 584 5.94 -23.03 18.17
C VAL A 584 6.20 -21.73 18.95
N GLY A 585 5.19 -20.86 19.09
CA GLY A 585 5.27 -19.63 19.88
C GLY A 585 6.14 -18.53 19.30
N ILE A 586 6.29 -18.51 17.97
CA ILE A 586 6.94 -17.43 17.24
C ILE A 586 5.81 -16.56 16.66
N HIS A 587 5.80 -15.27 17.02
CA HIS A 587 4.75 -14.31 16.64
C HIS A 587 5.38 -13.13 15.90
N LEU A 588 4.70 -12.63 14.87
CA LEU A 588 5.20 -11.55 14.01
C LEU A 588 4.31 -10.33 14.19
N ILE A 589 4.95 -9.17 14.39
CA ILE A 589 4.33 -7.85 14.38
C ILE A 589 4.98 -7.07 13.23
N LEU A 590 4.28 -6.97 12.11
CA LEU A 590 4.71 -6.18 10.96
C LEU A 590 4.08 -4.80 11.04
N ALA A 591 4.88 -3.75 10.93
CA ALA A 591 4.40 -2.39 10.85
C ALA A 591 4.84 -1.68 9.55
N THR A 592 4.06 -0.70 9.10
CA THR A 592 4.38 0.12 7.93
C THR A 592 3.72 1.50 8.00
N GLN A 593 4.43 2.55 7.57
CA GLN A 593 3.89 3.88 7.29
C GLN A 593 3.41 4.04 5.83
N ARG A 594 3.67 3.04 4.97
CA ARG A 594 3.29 3.02 3.55
C ARG A 594 2.30 1.86 3.27
N PRO A 595 0.99 2.06 3.47
CA PRO A 595 -0.05 1.05 3.20
C PRO A 595 -0.40 0.92 1.70
N SER A 596 0.61 0.74 0.84
CA SER A 596 0.41 0.41 -0.58
C SER A 596 0.30 -1.10 -0.79
N VAL A 597 -0.26 -1.51 -1.93
CA VAL A 597 -0.42 -2.93 -2.31
C VAL A 597 0.93 -3.63 -2.53
N ASP A 598 1.97 -2.86 -2.88
CA ASP A 598 3.34 -3.35 -3.12
C ASP A 598 4.08 -3.69 -1.82
N VAL A 599 3.66 -3.09 -0.70
CA VAL A 599 4.21 -3.38 0.65
C VAL A 599 3.31 -4.36 1.40
N ILE A 600 1.99 -4.14 1.35
CA ILE A 600 0.99 -5.02 1.97
C ILE A 600 0.35 -5.88 0.87
N THR A 601 1.14 -6.84 0.39
CA THR A 601 0.76 -7.73 -0.72
C THR A 601 -0.43 -8.63 -0.36
N GLY A 602 -1.07 -9.23 -1.36
CA GLY A 602 -2.14 -10.22 -1.12
C GLY A 602 -1.67 -11.41 -0.27
N ILE A 603 -0.40 -11.80 -0.38
CA ILE A 603 0.21 -12.89 0.40
C ILE A 603 0.38 -12.46 1.87
N ILE A 604 0.91 -11.26 2.11
CA ILE A 604 1.00 -10.71 3.47
C ILE A 604 -0.41 -10.63 4.12
N LYS A 605 -1.42 -10.11 3.41
CA LYS A 605 -2.79 -10.00 3.99
C LYS A 605 -3.44 -11.34 4.30
N ALA A 606 -3.17 -12.38 3.52
CA ALA A 606 -3.73 -13.71 3.73
C ALA A 606 -3.23 -14.36 5.04
N ASN A 607 -1.95 -14.15 5.39
CA ASN A 607 -1.33 -14.76 6.57
C ASN A 607 -1.37 -13.87 7.83
N PHE A 608 -1.74 -12.59 7.69
CA PHE A 608 -1.92 -11.64 8.79
C PHE A 608 -3.40 -11.20 8.93
N PRO A 609 -4.29 -12.05 9.49
CA PRO A 609 -5.71 -11.75 9.64
C PRO A 609 -6.04 -10.81 10.82
N SER A 610 -5.17 -10.68 11.82
CA SER A 610 -5.32 -9.71 12.91
C SER A 610 -4.59 -8.41 12.56
N ARG A 611 -5.30 -7.28 12.57
CA ARG A 611 -4.81 -6.02 11.97
C ARG A 611 -5.18 -4.77 12.77
N ILE A 612 -4.28 -3.80 12.82
CA ILE A 612 -4.49 -2.46 13.39
C ILE A 612 -4.28 -1.42 12.27
N ALA A 613 -5.28 -0.58 12.05
CA ALA A 613 -5.17 0.60 11.21
C ALA A 613 -5.32 1.87 12.06
N PHE A 614 -4.24 2.63 12.20
CA PHE A 614 -4.30 4.04 12.64
C PHE A 614 -4.76 4.93 11.47
N GLN A 615 -4.89 6.24 11.71
CA GLN A 615 -5.29 7.21 10.70
C GLN A 615 -4.46 7.12 9.40
N VAL A 616 -5.14 6.98 8.26
CA VAL A 616 -4.54 6.94 6.91
C VAL A 616 -5.08 8.04 6.00
N SER A 617 -4.32 8.37 4.95
CA SER A 617 -4.61 9.48 4.03
C SER A 617 -5.85 9.25 3.15
N SER A 618 -6.21 8.01 2.83
CA SER A 618 -7.31 7.72 1.91
C SER A 618 -8.07 6.42 2.20
N ARG A 619 -9.27 6.34 1.61
CA ARG A 619 -10.11 5.13 1.59
C ARG A 619 -9.46 3.95 0.85
N ILE A 620 -8.47 4.21 -0.01
CA ILE A 620 -7.70 3.14 -0.68
C ILE A 620 -6.76 2.51 0.34
N ASP A 621 -5.98 3.33 1.05
CA ASP A 621 -5.09 2.89 2.13
C ASP A 621 -5.82 2.09 3.21
N SER A 622 -7.01 2.56 3.62
CA SER A 622 -7.87 1.84 4.57
C SER A 622 -8.24 0.45 4.06
N ARG A 623 -8.53 0.30 2.76
CA ARG A 623 -8.83 -1.00 2.14
C ARG A 623 -7.60 -1.86 1.92
N THR A 624 -6.41 -1.27 1.74
CA THR A 624 -5.17 -2.05 1.74
C THR A 624 -5.02 -2.76 3.09
N ILE A 625 -5.30 -2.09 4.21
CA ILE A 625 -5.09 -2.66 5.55
C ILE A 625 -6.27 -3.54 6.00
N LEU A 626 -7.49 -3.00 6.00
CA LEU A 626 -8.67 -3.61 6.65
C LEU A 626 -9.60 -4.35 5.68
N ASP A 627 -9.28 -4.41 4.38
CA ASP A 627 -10.21 -4.79 3.30
C ASP A 627 -11.49 -3.92 3.23
N GLY A 628 -11.59 -2.85 4.03
CA GLY A 628 -12.74 -1.98 4.19
C GLY A 628 -12.38 -0.51 4.44
N SER A 629 -13.38 0.37 4.41
CA SER A 629 -13.24 1.81 4.67
C SER A 629 -13.48 2.15 6.15
N GLY A 630 -12.83 3.21 6.63
CA GLY A 630 -13.03 3.76 7.97
C GLY A 630 -11.76 4.30 8.62
N ALA A 631 -10.58 3.79 8.25
CA ALA A 631 -9.31 4.28 8.80
C ALA A 631 -8.95 5.69 8.27
N GLU A 632 -9.56 6.11 7.16
CA GLU A 632 -9.48 7.49 6.66
C GLU A 632 -10.33 8.50 7.44
N LYS A 633 -11.08 8.04 8.47
CA LYS A 633 -11.97 8.84 9.33
C LYS A 633 -11.55 8.85 10.81
N LEU A 634 -10.35 8.35 11.10
CA LEU A 634 -9.73 8.41 12.42
C LEU A 634 -9.09 9.79 12.66
N LEU A 635 -8.94 10.14 13.93
CA LEU A 635 -8.62 11.48 14.42
C LEU A 635 -7.15 11.65 14.86
N ARG A 636 -6.27 10.76 14.43
CA ARG A 636 -4.83 10.67 14.79
C ARG A 636 -4.60 10.40 16.29
N ASP A 637 -3.37 10.61 16.74
CA ASP A 637 -2.88 10.49 18.12
C ASP A 637 -3.42 9.25 18.84
N GLY A 638 -3.20 8.08 18.24
CA GLY A 638 -3.54 6.78 18.80
C GLY A 638 -4.95 6.26 18.47
N ASP A 639 -5.84 7.07 17.88
CA ASP A 639 -7.16 6.60 17.43
C ASP A 639 -7.02 5.60 16.26
N MET A 640 -7.53 4.38 16.46
CA MET A 640 -7.32 3.25 15.56
C MET A 640 -8.55 2.35 15.40
N LEU A 641 -8.58 1.61 14.28
CA LEU A 641 -9.45 0.48 14.04
C LEU A 641 -8.67 -0.83 14.24
N TYR A 642 -9.09 -1.61 15.23
CA TYR A 642 -8.58 -2.97 15.46
C TYR A 642 -9.53 -4.01 14.88
N HIS A 643 -9.01 -4.86 14.02
CA HIS A 643 -9.67 -6.03 13.46
C HIS A 643 -8.99 -7.29 13.99
N PRO A 644 -9.48 -7.91 15.08
CA PRO A 644 -9.02 -9.24 15.45
C PRO A 644 -9.52 -10.25 14.41
N ALA A 645 -8.78 -11.35 14.22
CA ALA A 645 -9.19 -12.45 13.35
C ALA A 645 -10.50 -13.17 13.79
N THR A 646 -11.00 -12.89 15.00
CA THR A 646 -12.20 -13.49 15.59
C THR A 646 -13.49 -12.72 15.30
N LEU A 647 -13.44 -11.49 14.78
CA LEU A 647 -14.62 -10.63 14.57
C LEU A 647 -14.76 -10.18 13.11
N PRO A 648 -15.98 -10.13 12.55
CA PRO A 648 -16.21 -9.78 11.13
C PRO A 648 -16.24 -8.26 10.84
N LYS A 649 -16.06 -7.41 11.85
CA LYS A 649 -15.95 -5.94 11.69
C LYS A 649 -14.90 -5.38 12.67
N PRO A 650 -14.14 -4.34 12.29
CA PRO A 650 -13.19 -3.70 13.19
C PRO A 650 -13.87 -2.88 14.30
N ILE A 651 -13.33 -3.00 15.52
CA ILE A 651 -13.65 -2.19 16.69
C ILE A 651 -12.80 -0.90 16.64
N ARG A 652 -13.38 0.24 17.04
CA ARG A 652 -12.61 1.49 17.24
C ARG A 652 -12.06 1.54 18.67
N ILE A 653 -10.75 1.77 18.79
CA ILE A 653 -10.01 1.83 20.06
C ILE A 653 -9.18 3.12 20.03
N GLN A 654 -9.24 3.91 21.11
CA GLN A 654 -8.26 4.96 21.37
C GLN A 654 -7.06 4.30 22.04
N GLY A 655 -5.95 4.18 21.30
CA GLY A 655 -4.67 3.71 21.82
C GLY A 655 -4.15 4.62 22.93
N PRO A 656 -3.44 4.07 23.94
CA PRO A 656 -2.88 4.87 25.01
C PRO A 656 -1.61 5.58 24.52
N TYR A 657 -1.31 6.72 25.13
CA TYR A 657 -0.06 7.45 24.94
C TYR A 657 1.01 6.95 25.91
N VAL A 658 2.23 6.84 25.41
CA VAL A 658 3.47 6.69 26.18
C VAL A 658 4.55 7.52 25.49
N SER A 659 5.30 8.30 26.26
CA SER A 659 6.38 9.14 25.75
C SER A 659 7.68 8.34 25.58
N SER A 660 8.59 8.81 24.72
CA SER A 660 9.91 8.20 24.55
C SER A 660 10.73 8.16 25.85
N LYS A 661 10.47 9.11 26.77
CA LYS A 661 11.10 9.18 28.11
C LYS A 661 10.63 8.07 29.04
N GLU A 662 9.33 7.77 29.04
CA GLU A 662 8.77 6.65 29.81
C GLU A 662 9.30 5.31 29.28
N VAL A 663 9.38 5.16 27.96
CA VAL A 663 10.00 3.97 27.33
C VAL A 663 11.47 3.86 27.75
N GLU A 664 12.25 4.94 27.67
CA GLU A 664 13.66 4.98 28.10
C GLU A 664 13.82 4.67 29.60
N ALA A 665 12.95 5.20 30.46
CA ALA A 665 12.97 4.92 31.89
C ALA A 665 12.69 3.44 32.20
N VAL A 666 11.71 2.84 31.51
CA VAL A 666 11.37 1.42 31.65
C VAL A 666 12.49 0.51 31.12
N THR A 667 13.05 0.79 29.93
CA THR A 667 14.13 -0.04 29.38
C THR A 667 15.45 0.13 30.13
N SER A 668 15.76 1.33 30.63
CA SER A 668 16.91 1.60 31.49
C SER A 668 16.78 0.93 32.86
N PHE A 669 15.59 0.96 33.47
CA PHE A 669 15.32 0.23 34.72
C PHE A 669 15.53 -1.29 34.58
N ILE A 670 15.21 -1.86 33.41
CA ILE A 670 15.50 -3.26 33.11
C ILE A 670 17.01 -3.47 32.87
N GLY A 671 17.62 -2.67 31.99
CA GLY A 671 19.04 -2.79 31.63
C GLY A 671 20.02 -2.54 32.79
N ALA A 672 19.60 -1.85 33.84
CA ALA A 672 20.36 -1.65 35.07
C ALA A 672 20.31 -2.86 36.04
N GLN A 673 19.46 -3.87 35.79
CA GLN A 673 19.43 -5.09 36.58
C GLN A 673 20.55 -6.06 36.16
N HIS A 674 20.87 -7.02 37.03
CA HIS A 674 21.86 -8.06 36.73
C HIS A 674 21.52 -8.75 35.40
N ALA A 675 22.51 -8.82 34.50
CA ALA A 675 22.41 -9.53 33.25
C ALA A 675 22.11 -11.02 33.47
N LEU A 676 21.37 -11.62 32.55
CA LEU A 676 21.25 -13.07 32.47
C LEU A 676 22.60 -13.68 32.05
N LYS A 677 22.88 -14.90 32.50
CA LYS A 677 24.08 -15.65 32.13
C LYS A 677 23.93 -16.21 30.71
N ASN A 678 22.73 -16.68 30.39
CA ASN A 678 22.39 -17.31 29.12
C ASN A 678 21.50 -16.36 28.28
N ILE A 679 22.14 -15.59 27.40
CA ILE A 679 21.42 -14.82 26.37
C ILE A 679 20.87 -15.80 25.32
N TYR A 680 19.62 -15.60 24.87
CA TYR A 680 19.00 -16.49 23.90
C TYR A 680 19.65 -16.31 22.53
N MET A 681 20.35 -17.34 22.07
CA MET A 681 21.09 -17.33 20.81
C MET A 681 20.29 -18.10 19.75
N LEU A 682 19.97 -17.45 18.64
CA LEU A 682 19.30 -18.11 17.51
C LEU A 682 20.30 -18.99 16.75
N PRO A 683 19.84 -20.10 16.12
CA PRO A 683 20.69 -20.96 15.30
C PRO A 683 21.17 -20.21 14.05
N SER A 684 22.43 -20.42 13.63
CA SER A 684 22.93 -19.86 12.38
C SER A 684 22.17 -20.49 11.21
N ALA A 685 21.54 -19.67 10.38
CA ALA A 685 20.83 -20.12 9.20
C ALA A 685 21.81 -20.79 8.22
N ASP A 686 21.42 -21.93 7.65
CA ASP A 686 22.22 -22.62 6.62
C ASP A 686 22.07 -21.91 5.26
N MET A 687 22.47 -20.64 5.22
CA MET A 687 22.83 -19.96 3.99
C MET A 687 23.94 -20.78 3.34
N THR A 688 23.62 -21.51 2.26
CA THR A 688 24.61 -22.18 1.41
C THR A 688 25.75 -21.22 1.15
N ARG A 689 26.96 -21.57 1.61
CA ARG A 689 28.09 -20.64 1.70
C ARG A 689 28.33 -19.96 0.36
N VAL A 690 27.88 -18.71 0.25
CA VAL A 690 28.46 -17.75 -0.68
C VAL A 690 29.88 -17.54 -0.16
N ASN A 691 30.87 -18.19 -0.78
CA ASN A 691 32.28 -18.04 -0.41
C ASN A 691 32.65 -16.55 -0.53
N GLY A 692 32.69 -15.86 0.61
CA GLY A 692 32.52 -14.40 0.60
C GLY A 692 32.56 -13.72 1.97
N GLY A 693 33.37 -14.21 2.91
CA GLY A 693 33.85 -13.37 4.01
C GLY A 693 33.58 -13.83 5.45
N SER A 694 34.51 -14.60 5.99
CA SER A 694 35.07 -14.42 7.34
C SER A 694 36.40 -15.18 7.39
N SER A 695 37.51 -14.63 7.91
CA SER A 695 37.64 -13.50 8.84
C SER A 695 38.93 -12.67 8.64
N ALA A 696 38.94 -11.48 9.25
CA ALA A 696 40.10 -10.70 9.70
C ALA A 696 41.12 -10.12 8.68
N GLY A 697 41.19 -8.78 8.66
CA GLY A 697 42.47 -8.05 8.75
C GLY A 697 43.45 -8.13 7.58
N GLY A 698 43.10 -7.54 6.44
CA GLY A 698 44.01 -7.34 5.29
C GLY A 698 43.78 -5.99 4.62
N SER A 699 44.81 -5.47 3.96
CA SER A 699 44.82 -4.21 3.22
C SER A 699 43.78 -4.13 2.09
N VAL A 700 43.43 -2.91 1.69
CA VAL A 700 42.84 -2.65 0.37
C VAL A 700 43.78 -3.22 -0.69
N ASP A 701 43.30 -4.18 -1.47
CA ASP A 701 43.99 -4.68 -2.65
C ASP A 701 43.14 -4.43 -3.90
N THR A 702 43.78 -3.85 -4.93
CA THR A 702 43.13 -3.37 -6.16
C THR A 702 43.77 -4.07 -7.36
N GLY A 703 43.67 -5.41 -7.40
CA GLY A 703 44.34 -6.20 -8.45
C GLY A 703 43.74 -7.57 -8.81
N GLY A 704 42.94 -8.20 -7.95
CA GLY A 704 42.44 -9.56 -8.18
C GLY A 704 41.44 -9.70 -9.35
N ARG A 705 41.66 -10.70 -10.23
CA ARG A 705 40.65 -11.16 -11.20
C ARG A 705 39.46 -11.80 -10.47
N ASP A 706 38.26 -11.75 -11.05
CA ASP A 706 37.08 -12.43 -10.51
C ASP A 706 37.24 -13.95 -10.59
N GLN A 707 36.79 -14.68 -9.57
CA GLN A 707 36.83 -16.16 -9.51
C GLN A 707 36.16 -16.87 -10.71
N LEU A 708 35.27 -16.19 -11.44
CA LEU A 708 34.59 -16.72 -12.63
C LEU A 708 35.17 -16.18 -13.94
N PHE A 709 36.37 -15.57 -13.90
CA PHE A 709 37.03 -14.95 -15.07
C PHE A 709 37.36 -15.97 -16.16
N GLU A 710 38.00 -17.10 -15.83
CA GLU A 710 38.33 -18.13 -16.82
C GLU A 710 37.09 -18.75 -17.45
N ASP A 711 36.09 -19.12 -16.64
CA ASP A 711 34.85 -19.73 -17.11
C ASP A 711 34.06 -18.76 -18.01
N ALA A 712 34.11 -17.45 -17.70
CA ALA A 712 33.58 -16.42 -18.57
C ALA A 712 34.39 -16.28 -19.87
N ALA A 713 35.71 -16.38 -19.82
CA ALA A 713 36.58 -16.34 -21.00
C ALA A 713 36.29 -17.52 -21.95
N ARG A 714 36.34 -18.76 -21.43
CA ARG A 714 36.02 -19.99 -22.17
C ARG A 714 34.63 -19.89 -22.80
N LEU A 715 33.64 -19.47 -22.02
CA LEU A 715 32.25 -19.40 -22.47
C LEU A 715 31.98 -18.27 -23.50
N VAL A 716 32.72 -17.15 -23.43
CA VAL A 716 32.65 -16.07 -24.42
C VAL A 716 33.35 -16.46 -25.73
N VAL A 717 34.49 -17.14 -25.66
CA VAL A 717 35.22 -17.67 -26.84
C VAL A 717 34.43 -18.81 -27.50
N MET A 718 33.88 -19.76 -26.73
CA MET A 718 33.07 -20.86 -27.26
C MET A 718 31.78 -20.38 -27.97
N HIS A 719 31.15 -19.30 -27.49
CA HIS A 719 29.95 -18.71 -28.14
C HIS A 719 30.27 -17.57 -29.11
N GLN A 720 31.53 -17.12 -29.22
CA GLN A 720 31.96 -15.94 -29.99
C GLN A 720 31.09 -14.69 -29.76
N GLN A 721 30.64 -14.46 -28.51
CA GLN A 721 29.71 -13.38 -28.16
C GLN A 721 30.00 -12.78 -26.77
N GLY A 722 30.74 -11.66 -26.72
CA GLY A 722 31.04 -10.93 -25.49
C GLY A 722 29.88 -10.10 -24.94
N SER A 723 28.78 -10.75 -24.51
CA SER A 723 27.62 -10.05 -23.95
C SER A 723 27.38 -10.34 -22.46
N VAL A 724 27.12 -9.28 -21.70
CA VAL A 724 26.88 -9.32 -20.25
C VAL A 724 25.69 -10.25 -19.91
N SER A 725 24.62 -10.21 -20.69
CA SER A 725 23.41 -11.04 -20.49
C SER A 725 23.66 -12.55 -20.72
N LEU A 726 24.59 -12.91 -21.60
CA LEU A 726 25.03 -14.29 -21.82
C LEU A 726 25.81 -14.81 -20.60
N LEU A 727 26.70 -14.00 -20.02
CA LEU A 727 27.39 -14.32 -18.77
C LEU A 727 26.40 -14.45 -17.59
N GLN A 728 25.47 -13.51 -17.43
CA GLN A 728 24.41 -13.59 -16.40
C GLN A 728 23.61 -14.90 -16.49
N ARG A 729 23.14 -15.27 -17.69
CA ARG A 729 22.26 -16.44 -17.87
C ARG A 729 23.01 -17.77 -17.74
N ARG A 730 24.31 -17.82 -18.07
CA ARG A 730 25.11 -19.06 -18.03
C ARG A 730 25.78 -19.26 -16.66
N LEU A 731 26.46 -18.24 -16.13
CA LEU A 731 27.21 -18.30 -14.88
C LEU A 731 26.36 -17.90 -13.65
N ARG A 732 25.07 -17.59 -13.84
CA ARG A 732 24.09 -17.18 -12.80
C ARG A 732 24.52 -15.94 -11.98
N VAL A 733 25.38 -15.09 -12.54
CA VAL A 733 25.87 -13.87 -11.90
C VAL A 733 24.92 -12.68 -12.09
N GLY A 734 24.84 -11.79 -11.09
CA GLY A 734 24.11 -10.53 -11.19
C GLY A 734 24.77 -9.53 -12.15
N PHE A 735 23.99 -8.60 -12.70
CA PHE A 735 24.42 -7.64 -13.75
C PHE A 735 25.72 -6.90 -13.40
N GLY A 736 25.81 -6.34 -12.19
CA GLY A 736 27.00 -5.62 -11.70
C GLY A 736 28.22 -6.48 -11.36
N ARG A 737 28.15 -7.82 -11.46
CA ARG A 737 29.31 -8.72 -11.46
C ARG A 737 29.64 -9.16 -12.88
N ALA A 738 28.62 -9.51 -13.67
CA ALA A 738 28.77 -9.82 -15.10
C ALA A 738 29.46 -8.69 -15.88
N GLY A 739 29.13 -7.42 -15.61
CA GLY A 739 29.79 -6.26 -16.20
C GLY A 739 31.28 -6.20 -15.85
N ARG A 740 31.64 -6.29 -14.56
CA ARG A 740 33.05 -6.29 -14.11
C ARG A 740 33.86 -7.44 -14.69
N ILE A 741 33.28 -8.62 -14.83
CA ILE A 741 33.93 -9.75 -15.53
C ILE A 741 34.13 -9.40 -17.01
N MET A 742 33.13 -8.82 -17.68
CA MET A 742 33.21 -8.39 -19.08
C MET A 742 34.28 -7.30 -19.32
N ASP A 743 34.51 -6.43 -18.32
CA ASP A 743 35.55 -5.41 -18.32
C ASP A 743 36.94 -6.02 -18.10
N GLN A 744 37.11 -6.92 -17.12
CA GLN A 744 38.36 -7.68 -16.95
C GLN A 744 38.73 -8.48 -18.21
N LEU A 745 37.75 -9.08 -18.91
CA LEU A 745 37.99 -9.75 -20.20
C LEU A 745 38.45 -8.78 -21.31
N CYS A 746 38.10 -7.49 -21.23
CA CYS A 746 38.57 -6.45 -22.14
C CYS A 746 40.00 -6.01 -21.78
N ASP A 747 40.29 -5.82 -20.49
CA ASP A 747 41.63 -5.44 -20.00
C ASP A 747 42.69 -6.50 -20.37
N ASN A 748 42.31 -7.78 -20.30
CA ASN A 748 43.14 -8.92 -20.67
C ASN A 748 43.06 -9.26 -22.19
N ARG A 749 42.46 -8.39 -23.02
CA ARG A 749 42.34 -8.50 -24.49
C ARG A 749 41.67 -9.77 -25.03
N ILE A 750 40.79 -10.41 -24.25
CA ILE A 750 39.96 -11.54 -24.70
C ILE A 750 38.76 -11.02 -25.51
N VAL A 751 38.27 -9.82 -25.18
CA VAL A 751 37.26 -9.08 -25.95
C VAL A 751 37.70 -7.66 -26.29
N GLY A 752 37.08 -7.07 -27.32
CA GLY A 752 37.25 -5.69 -27.70
C GLY A 752 36.53 -4.69 -26.79
N PRO A 753 36.72 -3.38 -27.01
CA PRO A 753 36.11 -2.31 -26.22
C PRO A 753 34.57 -2.27 -26.33
N ALA A 754 33.94 -1.49 -25.46
CA ALA A 754 32.48 -1.43 -25.35
C ALA A 754 31.79 -0.64 -26.49
N ASP A 755 31.26 -1.34 -27.50
CA ASP A 755 30.35 -0.77 -28.51
C ASP A 755 28.92 -0.57 -27.96
N GLY A 756 28.78 0.39 -27.03
CA GLY A 756 27.50 0.82 -26.48
C GLY A 756 26.68 -0.29 -25.82
N SER A 757 25.57 -0.69 -26.45
CA SER A 757 24.64 -1.72 -25.96
C SER A 757 24.71 -3.05 -26.72
N ARG A 758 25.67 -3.20 -27.65
CA ARG A 758 25.88 -4.46 -28.39
C ARG A 758 26.80 -5.42 -27.62
N ALA A 759 26.89 -6.66 -28.10
CA ALA A 759 27.91 -7.60 -27.63
C ALA A 759 29.30 -7.08 -28.04
N ARG A 760 30.29 -7.17 -27.15
CA ARG A 760 31.69 -6.90 -27.47
C ARG A 760 32.21 -7.97 -28.43
N GLU A 761 33.00 -7.53 -29.41
CA GLU A 761 33.73 -8.41 -30.32
C GLU A 761 34.69 -9.31 -29.52
N VAL A 762 34.82 -10.57 -29.91
CA VAL A 762 35.72 -11.52 -29.26
C VAL A 762 37.02 -11.57 -30.05
N LEU A 763 38.15 -11.29 -29.40
CA LEU A 763 39.45 -11.14 -30.06
C LEU A 763 40.20 -12.47 -30.21
N ILE A 764 39.72 -13.53 -29.55
CA ILE A 764 40.31 -14.87 -29.55
C ILE A 764 39.37 -15.85 -30.28
N GLY A 765 39.82 -16.39 -31.40
CA GLY A 765 39.02 -17.26 -32.28
C GLY A 765 39.08 -18.76 -31.98
N SER A 766 39.97 -19.23 -31.10
CA SER A 766 40.08 -20.66 -30.74
C SER A 766 40.40 -20.87 -29.26
N GLU A 767 39.94 -21.99 -28.72
CA GLU A 767 40.09 -22.36 -27.31
C GLU A 767 41.56 -22.63 -26.95
N GLU A 768 42.34 -23.26 -27.83
CA GLU A 768 43.80 -23.42 -27.70
C GLU A 768 44.54 -22.08 -27.54
N SER A 769 44.11 -21.04 -28.27
CA SER A 769 44.69 -19.69 -28.15
C SER A 769 44.26 -18.99 -26.86
N LEU A 770 43.10 -19.35 -26.30
CA LEU A 770 42.70 -18.87 -24.97
C LEU A 770 43.51 -19.56 -23.87
N GLU A 771 43.72 -20.88 -23.93
CA GLU A 771 44.51 -21.61 -22.93
C GLU A 771 45.96 -21.14 -22.90
N LEU A 772 46.58 -20.91 -24.07
CA LEU A 772 47.90 -20.29 -24.15
C LEU A 772 47.93 -18.87 -23.55
N LEU A 773 46.85 -18.09 -23.68
CA LEU A 773 46.77 -16.76 -23.09
C LEU A 773 46.56 -16.82 -21.57
N LEU A 774 45.69 -17.71 -21.06
CA LEU A 774 45.48 -17.92 -19.62
C LEU A 774 46.77 -18.40 -18.93
N ASN A 775 47.48 -19.38 -19.51
CA ASN A 775 48.75 -19.89 -18.98
C ASN A 775 49.89 -18.85 -19.00
N ASN A 776 49.78 -17.77 -19.78
CA ASN A 776 50.71 -16.62 -19.74
C ASN A 776 50.23 -15.47 -18.85
N LEU A 777 48.98 -15.50 -18.37
CA LEU A 777 48.40 -14.50 -17.48
C LEU A 777 48.67 -14.79 -16.00
N ASP A 778 48.97 -16.04 -15.65
CA ASP A 778 49.30 -16.49 -14.29
C ASP A 778 50.65 -17.25 -14.29
N PRO A 779 51.80 -16.53 -14.20
CA PRO A 779 53.09 -17.15 -13.91
C PRO A 779 53.15 -17.68 -12.47
N GLU A 780 53.84 -18.81 -12.26
CA GLU A 780 54.05 -19.47 -10.95
C GLU A 780 54.77 -18.59 -9.90
#